data_AF-A0A554MM08-F1
#
_entry.id   AF-A0A554MM08-F1
#
_cell.length_a   1.000
_cell.length_b   1.000
_cell.length_c   1.000
_cell.angle_alpha   90.00
_cell.angle_beta   90.00
_cell.angle_gamma   90.00
#
_symmetry.space_group_name_H-M   'P 1'
#
loop_
_entity.id
_entity.type
_entity.pdbx_description
1 polymer ?
#
loop_
_entity_poly.entity_id
_entity_poly.type
_entity_poly.pdbx_seq_one_letter_code
_entity_poly.pdbx_strand_id
1 'polypeptide(L)'
;MVKNKILFSFLFLLSFSWAQDVSAATFVVNDTGDATDATPGNGVCATAGAVCTLRAAIVETNALAGADTINFNAPPNAGNNAEIIPGSDLPTLTGGSLTIDGFTQPLSIANTNATGALNAVHTIKVNGGGLRRLFNIASDFNTIRGISIEQALEDGILITGNKNHIIGCDIFNNGNVGASDFGVEVIFSSSVGNTGSNFIGFDPAFLPANEAQRNAIHFNRNGGIRVSGDGNFGGTKIFGNLIGHVPLTLDPVGNGNGGPGVTINGSGHSVGSSGTNIPDIQSNNIAFNGDTNRNHSCDVGENGAGIAVTTGGANIFFFNFIFRNCGLGIDLGANGVTPNDVGDADVGANDLVNFPVITSITNTQIQGTTDFASGGVVQIYRNTAGDPSGNGEGEFFVANFNVTPGLWTFVGAMQDGVYSAIFYGSLGGVTGGSSEFSTNFVFPVVAPPPGAGGTIGVGGGNPATNVLASPEIPGLRAENITPASIDWILTMLFTRELYTAFINERDQILAQIERGLRMWKQGNLNPNTVYQMKARSVNQRGMSDPSELVSAVTLMESPAGLEQVRISDTSARFKIMGLAQFMGVGDAQKFTGEDKTGYLFQIEGSPLADSGWVKSIEHEFTGLIPSHDYRVRVKARNAAGV
;
A
#
# COMPACT_ATOMS: atom_id res chain seq x y z
N MET A 1 -87.62 -13.93 -25.88
CA MET A 1 -87.05 -13.26 -27.07
C MET A 1 -85.61 -12.86 -26.76
N VAL A 2 -84.68 -13.22 -27.65
CA VAL A 2 -83.33 -12.66 -27.92
C VAL A 2 -82.52 -12.04 -26.74
N LYS A 3 -81.37 -12.66 -26.40
CA LYS A 3 -80.02 -12.08 -26.67
C LYS A 3 -78.90 -13.09 -26.36
N ASN A 4 -77.82 -13.00 -27.15
CA ASN A 4 -76.72 -13.97 -27.22
C ASN A 4 -75.93 -14.09 -25.91
N LYS A 5 -75.48 -15.30 -25.59
CA LYS A 5 -74.31 -15.52 -24.70
C LYS A 5 -73.13 -15.96 -25.55
N ILE A 6 -72.11 -15.11 -25.62
CA ILE A 6 -70.81 -15.43 -26.23
C ILE A 6 -70.03 -16.29 -25.23
N LEU A 7 -69.45 -17.39 -25.72
CA LEU A 7 -68.65 -18.31 -24.92
C LEU A 7 -67.19 -17.80 -24.89
N PHE A 8 -66.74 -17.25 -23.77
CA PHE A 8 -65.33 -16.91 -23.58
C PHE A 8 -64.57 -18.14 -23.05
N SER A 9 -63.65 -18.67 -23.87
CA SER A 9 -62.71 -19.70 -23.45
C SER A 9 -61.55 -19.06 -22.69
N PHE A 10 -61.38 -19.42 -21.41
CA PHE A 10 -60.19 -19.04 -20.64
C PHE A 10 -59.03 -19.97 -21.01
N LEU A 11 -58.21 -19.55 -21.97
CA LEU A 11 -56.93 -20.19 -22.24
C LEU A 11 -55.91 -19.70 -21.20
N PHE A 12 -55.70 -20.49 -20.15
CA PHE A 12 -54.71 -20.18 -19.11
C PHE A 12 -53.30 -20.42 -19.68
N LEU A 13 -52.74 -19.40 -20.33
CA LEU A 13 -51.35 -19.37 -20.76
C LEU A 13 -50.45 -19.34 -19.53
N LEU A 14 -50.07 -20.53 -19.05
CA LEU A 14 -48.88 -20.71 -18.22
C LEU A 14 -47.67 -20.26 -19.04
N SER A 15 -47.29 -19.00 -18.86
CA SER A 15 -45.99 -18.50 -19.30
C SER A 15 -44.92 -19.25 -18.52
N PHE A 16 -44.42 -20.34 -19.09
CA PHE A 16 -43.16 -20.94 -18.70
C PHE A 16 -42.06 -19.92 -19.01
N SER A 17 -41.84 -18.98 -18.10
CA SER A 17 -40.62 -18.20 -18.04
C SER A 17 -39.50 -19.21 -17.82
N TRP A 18 -38.79 -19.55 -18.89
CA TRP A 18 -37.51 -20.23 -18.76
C TRP A 18 -36.64 -19.27 -17.96
N ALA A 19 -36.36 -19.63 -16.71
CA ALA A 19 -35.25 -19.01 -16.01
C ALA A 19 -34.03 -19.33 -16.86
N GLN A 20 -33.47 -18.31 -17.51
CA GLN A 20 -32.12 -18.42 -18.04
C GLN A 20 -31.25 -18.71 -16.83
N ASP A 21 -30.52 -19.83 -16.83
CA ASP A 21 -29.50 -20.07 -15.81
C ASP A 21 -28.46 -18.94 -15.95
N VAL A 22 -28.50 -18.00 -15.01
CA VAL A 22 -27.59 -16.86 -14.92
C VAL A 22 -26.22 -17.40 -14.54
N SER A 23 -25.46 -17.82 -15.55
CA SER A 23 -24.14 -18.41 -15.41
C SER A 23 -23.08 -17.32 -15.45
N ALA A 24 -22.28 -17.21 -14.39
CA ALA A 24 -21.10 -16.36 -14.38
C ALA A 24 -20.11 -16.82 -15.46
N ALA A 25 -19.82 -15.94 -16.42
CA ALA A 25 -18.81 -16.16 -17.44
C ALA A 25 -17.41 -15.81 -16.91
N THR A 26 -16.38 -16.37 -17.54
CA THR A 26 -14.98 -15.98 -17.28
C THR A 26 -14.27 -15.78 -18.60
N PHE A 27 -13.82 -14.55 -18.84
CA PHE A 27 -13.05 -14.16 -20.02
C PHE A 27 -11.59 -13.95 -19.67
N VAL A 28 -10.69 -14.30 -20.59
CA VAL A 28 -9.24 -14.12 -20.41
C VAL A 28 -8.74 -13.22 -21.52
N VAL A 29 -8.42 -11.97 -21.17
CA VAL A 29 -7.77 -11.01 -22.06
C VAL A 29 -6.40 -11.57 -22.44
N ASN A 30 -6.21 -11.88 -23.71
CA ASN A 30 -5.00 -12.52 -24.24
C ASN A 30 -4.29 -11.68 -25.31
N ASP A 31 -4.80 -10.48 -25.60
CA ASP A 31 -4.23 -9.54 -26.55
C ASP A 31 -4.33 -8.10 -25.99
N THR A 32 -3.30 -7.29 -26.22
CA THR A 32 -3.19 -5.92 -25.69
C THR A 32 -3.84 -4.86 -26.59
N GLY A 33 -4.44 -5.26 -27.71
CA GLY A 33 -5.17 -4.38 -28.61
C GLY A 33 -6.52 -3.92 -28.06
N ASP A 34 -7.22 -3.10 -28.85
CA ASP A 34 -8.43 -2.39 -28.42
C ASP A 34 -9.64 -2.61 -29.36
N ALA A 35 -9.62 -3.67 -30.17
CA ALA A 35 -10.80 -4.03 -30.98
C ALA A 35 -11.98 -4.45 -30.08
N THR A 36 -13.21 -4.14 -30.53
CA THR A 36 -14.45 -4.57 -29.87
C THR A 36 -14.74 -6.05 -30.11
N ASP A 37 -15.58 -6.64 -29.26
CA ASP A 37 -16.15 -7.96 -29.50
C ASP A 37 -16.94 -8.00 -30.83
N ALA A 38 -16.85 -9.10 -31.55
CA ALA A 38 -17.48 -9.29 -32.86
C ALA A 38 -18.94 -9.75 -32.79
N THR A 39 -19.41 -10.33 -31.68
CA THR A 39 -20.79 -10.79 -31.51
C THR A 39 -21.22 -10.73 -30.03
N PRO A 40 -21.44 -9.51 -29.49
CA PRO A 40 -21.72 -9.31 -28.06
C PRO A 40 -22.89 -10.12 -27.52
N GLY A 41 -22.72 -10.74 -26.36
CA GLY A 41 -23.70 -11.53 -25.64
C GLY A 41 -23.79 -13.00 -26.09
N ASN A 42 -22.74 -13.54 -26.72
CA ASN A 42 -22.67 -14.92 -27.20
C ASN A 42 -21.99 -15.90 -26.21
N GLY A 43 -21.45 -15.40 -25.10
CA GLY A 43 -20.67 -16.15 -24.12
C GLY A 43 -19.18 -16.32 -24.46
N VAL A 44 -18.64 -15.57 -25.42
CA VAL A 44 -17.28 -15.73 -25.98
C VAL A 44 -16.65 -14.37 -26.31
N CYS A 45 -15.73 -13.90 -25.46
CA CYS A 45 -14.87 -12.76 -25.79
C CYS A 45 -13.99 -13.05 -27.02
N ALA A 46 -14.34 -12.50 -28.17
CA ALA A 46 -13.61 -12.61 -29.42
C ALA A 46 -13.85 -11.40 -30.34
N THR A 47 -12.78 -10.66 -30.60
CA THR A 47 -12.72 -9.68 -31.69
C THR A 47 -12.82 -10.37 -33.05
N ALA A 48 -12.98 -9.59 -34.13
CA ALA A 48 -12.92 -10.11 -35.51
C ALA A 48 -11.57 -10.79 -35.87
N GLY A 49 -10.52 -10.58 -35.08
CA GLY A 49 -9.22 -11.26 -35.17
C GLY A 49 -9.13 -12.57 -34.37
N ALA A 50 -10.23 -13.02 -33.75
CA ALA A 50 -10.29 -14.18 -32.85
C ALA A 50 -9.39 -14.09 -31.60
N VAL A 51 -9.11 -12.87 -31.14
CA VAL A 51 -8.41 -12.58 -29.86
C VAL A 51 -9.34 -11.86 -28.89
N CYS A 52 -9.11 -12.01 -27.58
CA CYS A 52 -9.85 -11.34 -26.52
C CYS A 52 -9.05 -10.15 -25.99
N THR A 53 -9.56 -8.94 -26.26
CA THR A 53 -9.05 -7.66 -25.75
C THR A 53 -9.82 -7.25 -24.49
N LEU A 54 -9.30 -6.31 -23.70
CA LEU A 54 -10.05 -5.75 -22.56
C LEU A 54 -11.37 -5.11 -23.01
N ARG A 55 -11.38 -4.39 -24.16
CA ARG A 55 -12.61 -3.82 -24.72
C ARG A 55 -13.63 -4.91 -25.09
N ALA A 56 -13.20 -5.99 -25.76
CA ALA A 56 -14.09 -7.09 -26.11
C ALA A 56 -14.69 -7.74 -24.86
N ALA A 57 -13.87 -8.01 -23.84
CA ALA A 57 -14.32 -8.59 -22.58
C ALA A 57 -15.34 -7.70 -21.84
N ILE A 58 -15.14 -6.38 -21.81
CA ILE A 58 -16.10 -5.44 -21.22
C ILE A 58 -17.40 -5.38 -22.05
N VAL A 59 -17.30 -5.36 -23.39
CA VAL A 59 -18.49 -5.37 -24.27
C VAL A 59 -19.31 -6.65 -24.08
N GLU A 60 -18.64 -7.80 -23.94
CA GLU A 60 -19.29 -9.10 -23.75
C GLU A 60 -20.00 -9.18 -22.39
N THR A 61 -19.30 -8.89 -21.30
CA THR A 61 -19.88 -8.86 -19.94
C THR A 61 -21.02 -7.86 -19.77
N ASN A 62 -20.99 -6.72 -20.48
CA ASN A 62 -22.10 -5.76 -20.52
C ASN A 62 -23.34 -6.28 -21.27
N ALA A 63 -23.20 -7.26 -22.15
CA ALA A 63 -24.29 -7.87 -22.91
C ALA A 63 -24.83 -9.15 -22.25
N LEU A 64 -24.08 -9.72 -21.30
CA LEU A 64 -24.47 -10.89 -20.51
C LEU A 64 -25.16 -10.49 -19.20
N ALA A 65 -25.73 -11.51 -18.54
CA ALA A 65 -26.24 -11.41 -17.18
C ALA A 65 -25.52 -12.45 -16.33
N GLY A 66 -24.82 -12.01 -15.29
CA GLY A 66 -24.00 -12.87 -14.45
C GLY A 66 -23.11 -12.06 -13.51
N ALA A 67 -22.49 -12.76 -12.56
CA ALA A 67 -21.37 -12.22 -11.78
C ALA A 67 -20.07 -12.56 -12.54
N ASP A 68 -19.89 -11.92 -13.70
CA ASP A 68 -18.85 -12.29 -14.65
C ASP A 68 -17.44 -11.91 -14.15
N THR A 69 -16.43 -12.55 -14.71
CA THR A 69 -15.02 -12.31 -14.37
C THR A 69 -14.16 -12.07 -15.62
N ILE A 70 -13.32 -11.03 -15.58
CA ILE A 70 -12.30 -10.73 -16.57
C ILE A 70 -10.93 -10.95 -15.93
N ASN A 71 -10.22 -11.95 -16.44
CA ASN A 71 -8.85 -12.30 -16.12
C ASN A 71 -7.91 -11.88 -17.27
N PHE A 72 -6.60 -11.95 -17.03
CA PHE A 72 -5.57 -11.55 -17.99
C PHE A 72 -4.52 -12.66 -18.17
N ASN A 73 -4.10 -12.84 -19.43
CA ASN A 73 -2.94 -13.64 -19.83
C ASN A 73 -2.40 -13.08 -21.15
N ALA A 74 -2.22 -11.76 -21.19
CA ALA A 74 -1.79 -11.05 -22.38
C ALA A 74 -0.25 -11.12 -22.52
N PRO A 75 0.30 -11.19 -23.75
CA PRO A 75 1.74 -11.20 -23.96
C PRO A 75 2.36 -9.85 -23.54
N PRO A 76 3.51 -9.84 -22.85
CA PRO A 76 4.22 -8.59 -22.57
C PRO A 76 4.62 -7.86 -23.86
N ASN A 77 4.41 -6.55 -23.87
CA ASN A 77 4.76 -5.63 -24.96
C ASN A 77 5.59 -4.43 -24.48
N ALA A 78 5.68 -4.20 -23.15
CA ALA A 78 6.42 -3.12 -22.50
C ALA A 78 7.34 -3.70 -21.40
N GLY A 79 8.46 -4.29 -21.81
CA GLY A 79 9.36 -5.02 -20.91
C GLY A 79 8.71 -6.31 -20.40
N ASN A 80 8.57 -6.46 -19.08
CA ASN A 80 7.84 -7.58 -18.47
C ASN A 80 6.32 -7.34 -18.39
N ASN A 81 5.83 -6.16 -18.82
CA ASN A 81 4.43 -5.77 -18.67
C ASN A 81 3.64 -5.98 -19.97
N ALA A 82 2.38 -6.35 -19.83
CA ALA A 82 1.37 -6.19 -20.87
C ALA A 82 0.71 -4.81 -20.67
N GLU A 83 0.92 -3.91 -21.62
CA GLU A 83 0.37 -2.55 -21.61
C GLU A 83 -0.74 -2.43 -22.66
N ILE A 84 -1.95 -2.16 -22.19
CA ILE A 84 -3.13 -1.88 -23.00
C ILE A 84 -3.24 -0.37 -23.15
N ILE A 85 -3.24 0.12 -24.39
CA ILE A 85 -3.47 1.54 -24.72
C ILE A 85 -4.77 1.60 -25.53
N PRO A 86 -5.92 1.96 -24.92
CA PRO A 86 -7.17 2.09 -25.65
C PRO A 86 -7.12 3.25 -26.66
N GLY A 87 -7.73 3.07 -27.83
CA GLY A 87 -7.86 4.12 -28.86
C GLY A 87 -9.07 5.04 -28.67
N SER A 88 -9.94 4.73 -27.71
CA SER A 88 -11.05 5.56 -27.23
C SER A 88 -11.39 5.19 -25.79
N ASP A 89 -12.19 5.98 -25.07
CA ASP A 89 -12.66 5.64 -23.71
C ASP A 89 -13.18 4.17 -23.67
N LEU A 90 -12.85 3.40 -22.62
CA LEU A 90 -13.36 2.04 -22.49
C LEU A 90 -14.90 2.06 -22.32
N PRO A 91 -15.60 0.98 -22.71
CA PRO A 91 -17.05 0.93 -22.53
C PRO A 91 -17.40 1.06 -21.04
N THR A 92 -18.44 1.81 -20.73
CA THR A 92 -18.94 1.96 -19.35
C THR A 92 -19.41 0.61 -18.82
N LEU A 93 -19.09 0.27 -17.57
CA LEU A 93 -19.57 -0.96 -16.94
C LEU A 93 -21.05 -0.78 -16.59
N THR A 94 -21.92 -1.58 -17.22
CA THR A 94 -23.39 -1.50 -17.10
C THR A 94 -24.04 -2.81 -16.66
N GLY A 95 -23.38 -3.97 -16.82
CA GLY A 95 -23.92 -5.27 -16.39
C GLY A 95 -24.05 -5.40 -14.86
N GLY A 96 -23.03 -4.96 -14.13
CA GLY A 96 -22.95 -5.08 -12.67
C GLY A 96 -22.40 -6.42 -12.22
N SER A 97 -22.00 -6.53 -10.95
CA SER A 97 -21.37 -7.74 -10.38
C SER A 97 -20.10 -8.24 -11.11
N LEU A 98 -19.48 -7.40 -11.94
CA LEU A 98 -18.29 -7.76 -12.73
C LEU A 98 -17.02 -7.69 -11.87
N THR A 99 -16.22 -8.76 -11.87
CA THR A 99 -14.86 -8.74 -11.33
C THR A 99 -13.83 -8.61 -12.45
N ILE A 100 -12.93 -7.63 -12.36
CA ILE A 100 -11.78 -7.48 -13.25
C ILE A 100 -10.51 -7.68 -12.39
N ASP A 101 -9.80 -8.80 -12.58
CA ASP A 101 -8.66 -9.19 -11.72
C ASP A 101 -7.32 -9.22 -12.46
N GLY A 102 -6.59 -8.11 -12.38
CA GLY A 102 -5.24 -7.95 -12.94
C GLY A 102 -4.14 -8.75 -12.24
N PHE A 103 -4.38 -9.30 -11.04
CA PHE A 103 -3.42 -10.22 -10.42
C PHE A 103 -3.37 -11.59 -11.11
N THR A 104 -4.30 -11.87 -12.03
CA THR A 104 -4.25 -13.09 -12.86
C THR A 104 -3.23 -13.00 -14.01
N GLN A 105 -2.80 -11.79 -14.39
CA GLN A 105 -1.74 -11.60 -15.38
C GLN A 105 -0.44 -12.26 -14.89
N PRO A 106 0.27 -13.05 -15.73
CA PRO A 106 1.55 -13.63 -15.37
C PRO A 106 2.55 -12.60 -14.83
N LEU A 107 3.28 -13.00 -13.77
CA LEU A 107 4.23 -12.19 -13.00
C LEU A 107 3.62 -11.07 -12.13
N SER A 108 2.29 -10.86 -12.13
CA SER A 108 1.65 -10.01 -11.12
C SER A 108 1.78 -10.65 -9.72
N ILE A 109 1.96 -9.82 -8.70
CA ILE A 109 2.06 -10.23 -7.29
C ILE A 109 1.16 -9.31 -6.46
N ALA A 110 0.30 -9.89 -5.65
CA ALA A 110 -0.54 -9.14 -4.70
C ALA A 110 0.29 -8.57 -3.54
N ASN A 111 -0.08 -7.40 -3.03
CA ASN A 111 0.57 -6.83 -1.85
C ASN A 111 0.43 -7.79 -0.65
N THR A 112 1.51 -7.95 0.10
CA THR A 112 1.62 -8.74 1.33
C THR A 112 2.14 -7.92 2.51
N ASN A 113 2.41 -6.63 2.33
CA ASN A 113 2.84 -5.73 3.40
C ASN A 113 1.63 -5.09 4.10
N ALA A 114 1.49 -5.35 5.41
CA ALA A 114 0.34 -4.89 6.20
C ALA A 114 0.45 -3.42 6.61
N THR A 115 1.65 -2.96 6.97
CA THR A 115 1.87 -1.70 7.69
C THR A 115 2.95 -0.82 7.07
N GLY A 116 3.16 -0.92 5.75
CA GLY A 116 4.22 -0.18 5.06
C GLY A 116 4.04 -0.14 3.55
N ALA A 117 5.12 0.25 2.85
CA ALA A 117 5.16 0.43 1.41
C ALA A 117 4.69 -0.82 0.63
N LEU A 118 4.00 -0.59 -0.48
CA LEU A 118 3.51 -1.64 -1.37
C LEU A 118 4.65 -2.51 -1.88
N ASN A 119 4.46 -3.83 -1.77
CA ASN A 119 5.28 -4.84 -2.45
C ASN A 119 4.48 -5.61 -3.52
N ALA A 120 3.33 -5.08 -3.93
CA ALA A 120 2.62 -5.55 -5.10
C ALA A 120 3.48 -5.36 -6.36
N VAL A 121 3.25 -6.21 -7.35
CA VAL A 121 3.80 -6.09 -8.70
C VAL A 121 2.62 -6.16 -9.66
N HIS A 122 2.43 -5.10 -10.45
CA HIS A 122 1.36 -4.99 -11.44
C HIS A 122 1.95 -5.12 -12.84
N THR A 123 1.73 -6.27 -13.50
CA THR A 123 2.26 -6.50 -14.85
C THR A 123 1.22 -6.32 -15.95
N ILE A 124 -0.04 -6.08 -15.59
CA ILE A 124 -1.06 -5.53 -16.50
C ILE A 124 -1.19 -4.02 -16.25
N LYS A 125 -0.93 -3.24 -17.29
CA LYS A 125 -1.03 -1.78 -17.32
C LYS A 125 -2.15 -1.39 -18.26
N VAL A 126 -3.03 -0.50 -17.83
CA VAL A 126 -4.01 0.16 -18.68
C VAL A 126 -3.63 1.63 -18.74
N ASN A 127 -3.01 2.02 -19.85
CA ASN A 127 -2.50 3.36 -20.07
C ASN A 127 -3.50 4.14 -20.94
N GLY A 128 -4.00 5.25 -20.42
CA GLY A 128 -5.01 6.09 -21.05
C GLY A 128 -4.54 6.76 -22.32
N GLY A 129 -3.23 6.91 -22.57
CA GLY A 129 -2.71 7.52 -23.78
C GLY A 129 -3.20 8.96 -24.04
N GLY A 130 -3.70 9.66 -23.01
CA GLY A 130 -4.39 10.94 -23.15
C GLY A 130 -5.90 10.85 -23.45
N LEU A 131 -6.56 9.74 -23.12
CA LEU A 131 -8.02 9.64 -23.05
C LEU A 131 -8.59 10.35 -21.81
N ARG A 132 -9.91 10.60 -21.79
CA ARG A 132 -10.54 11.34 -20.69
C ARG A 132 -10.55 10.52 -19.41
N ARG A 133 -11.24 9.38 -19.40
CA ARG A 133 -11.35 8.49 -18.24
C ARG A 133 -11.11 7.05 -18.69
N LEU A 134 -10.41 6.27 -17.86
CA LEU A 134 -10.10 4.87 -18.20
C LEU A 134 -11.25 3.94 -17.83
N PHE A 135 -11.70 3.94 -16.58
CA PHE A 135 -12.85 3.13 -16.15
C PHE A 135 -14.04 4.01 -15.75
N ASN A 136 -15.23 3.68 -16.27
CA ASN A 136 -16.49 4.33 -15.91
C ASN A 136 -17.46 3.27 -15.37
N ILE A 137 -17.76 3.29 -14.09
CA ILE A 137 -18.51 2.25 -13.38
C ILE A 137 -19.91 2.78 -13.04
N ALA A 138 -20.88 2.51 -13.91
CA ALA A 138 -22.26 2.98 -13.76
C ALA A 138 -23.20 1.95 -13.12
N SER A 139 -22.77 0.68 -13.02
CA SER A 139 -23.50 -0.40 -12.37
C SER A 139 -23.01 -0.66 -10.93
N ASP A 140 -23.76 -1.49 -10.21
CA ASP A 140 -23.48 -1.86 -8.83
C ASP A 140 -22.62 -3.15 -8.74
N PHE A 141 -21.98 -3.36 -7.58
CA PHE A 141 -21.28 -4.60 -7.18
C PHE A 141 -20.04 -4.99 -8.01
N ASN A 142 -19.45 -4.09 -8.79
CA ASN A 142 -18.25 -4.39 -9.57
C ASN A 142 -16.98 -4.35 -8.70
N THR A 143 -16.01 -5.21 -8.97
CA THR A 143 -14.67 -5.19 -8.38
C THR A 143 -13.63 -4.94 -9.47
N ILE A 144 -12.80 -3.91 -9.31
CA ILE A 144 -11.57 -3.74 -10.11
C ILE A 144 -10.38 -3.94 -9.18
N ARG A 145 -9.49 -4.86 -9.52
CA ARG A 145 -8.33 -5.18 -8.68
C ARG A 145 -7.07 -5.51 -9.45
N GLY A 146 -5.91 -5.22 -8.84
CA GLY A 146 -4.62 -5.69 -9.34
C GLY A 146 -4.20 -5.14 -10.70
N ILE A 147 -4.73 -3.99 -11.12
CA ILE A 147 -4.38 -3.31 -12.37
C ILE A 147 -3.57 -2.04 -12.05
N SER A 148 -2.56 -1.75 -12.87
CA SER A 148 -1.93 -0.43 -12.91
C SER A 148 -2.66 0.45 -13.93
N ILE A 149 -3.10 1.64 -13.50
CA ILE A 149 -3.94 2.58 -14.24
C ILE A 149 -3.14 3.87 -14.42
N GLU A 150 -2.85 4.24 -15.66
CA GLU A 150 -1.88 5.29 -15.96
C GLU A 150 -2.39 6.31 -16.98
N GLN A 151 -1.91 7.54 -16.92
CA GLN A 151 -2.01 8.57 -17.97
C GLN A 151 -3.42 8.91 -18.51
N ALA A 152 -4.48 8.84 -17.68
CA ALA A 152 -5.74 9.52 -18.03
C ALA A 152 -5.56 11.06 -18.03
N LEU A 153 -6.45 11.79 -18.71
CA LEU A 153 -6.51 13.26 -18.64
C LEU A 153 -7.44 13.77 -17.53
N GLU A 154 -8.48 13.00 -17.22
CA GLU A 154 -9.40 13.22 -16.11
C GLU A 154 -9.27 12.03 -15.16
N ASP A 155 -10.37 11.54 -14.58
CA ASP A 155 -10.33 10.53 -13.54
C ASP A 155 -9.84 9.16 -14.05
N GLY A 156 -8.94 8.51 -13.30
CA GLY A 156 -8.49 7.15 -13.61
C GLY A 156 -9.66 6.16 -13.55
N ILE A 157 -10.45 6.25 -12.48
CA ILE A 157 -11.71 5.52 -12.29
C ILE A 157 -12.81 6.52 -11.89
N LEU A 158 -13.92 6.56 -12.62
CA LEU A 158 -15.17 7.18 -12.17
C LEU A 158 -16.17 6.11 -11.72
N ILE A 159 -16.79 6.32 -10.56
CA ILE A 159 -17.84 5.47 -10.01
C ILE A 159 -19.13 6.29 -9.83
N THR A 160 -20.22 5.85 -10.46
CA THR A 160 -21.57 6.40 -10.22
C THR A 160 -22.57 5.37 -9.67
N GLY A 161 -22.25 4.07 -9.79
CA GLY A 161 -22.99 2.98 -9.12
C GLY A 161 -22.59 2.77 -7.66
N ASN A 162 -23.13 1.72 -7.04
CA ASN A 162 -23.03 1.41 -5.61
C ASN A 162 -22.29 0.10 -5.32
N LYS A 163 -21.73 -0.01 -4.11
CA LYS A 163 -21.11 -1.26 -3.61
C LYS A 163 -20.00 -1.79 -4.54
N ASN A 164 -19.34 -0.88 -5.24
CA ASN A 164 -18.18 -1.18 -6.06
C ASN A 164 -16.91 -1.17 -5.20
N HIS A 165 -15.93 -1.99 -5.56
CA HIS A 165 -14.67 -2.17 -4.87
C HIS A 165 -13.50 -1.88 -5.83
N ILE A 166 -12.67 -0.87 -5.54
CA ILE A 166 -11.35 -0.73 -6.20
C ILE A 166 -10.28 -1.08 -5.18
N ILE A 167 -9.53 -2.15 -5.42
CA ILE A 167 -8.68 -2.79 -4.40
C ILE A 167 -7.35 -3.30 -4.99
N GLY A 168 -6.24 -3.03 -4.32
CA GLY A 168 -4.93 -3.50 -4.78
C GLY A 168 -4.51 -2.95 -6.15
N CYS A 169 -5.06 -1.82 -6.59
CA CYS A 169 -4.68 -1.14 -7.83
C CYS A 169 -3.52 -0.16 -7.60
N ASP A 170 -2.82 0.19 -8.66
CA ASP A 170 -1.79 1.24 -8.68
C ASP A 170 -2.21 2.33 -9.66
N ILE A 171 -2.58 3.52 -9.17
CA ILE A 171 -3.32 4.53 -9.93
C ILE A 171 -2.54 5.85 -9.98
N PHE A 172 -2.01 6.17 -11.16
CA PHE A 172 -1.21 7.38 -11.39
C PHE A 172 -1.37 7.98 -12.79
N ASN A 173 -2.15 9.05 -12.89
CA ASN A 173 -2.47 9.71 -14.17
C ASN A 173 -1.38 10.64 -14.71
N ASN A 174 -0.21 10.67 -14.06
CA ASN A 174 1.00 11.33 -14.54
C ASN A 174 0.90 12.86 -14.72
N GLY A 175 -0.12 13.50 -14.14
CA GLY A 175 -0.26 14.94 -14.05
C GLY A 175 -0.63 15.64 -15.36
N ASN A 176 -1.34 14.96 -16.28
CA ASN A 176 -1.73 15.56 -17.55
C ASN A 176 -2.76 16.69 -17.38
N VAL A 177 -2.82 17.62 -18.33
CA VAL A 177 -3.41 18.97 -18.17
C VAL A 177 -4.94 19.07 -18.12
N GLY A 178 -5.66 17.99 -17.77
CA GLY A 178 -7.11 18.06 -17.56
C GLY A 178 -7.52 18.74 -16.26
N ALA A 179 -8.81 19.08 -16.18
CA ALA A 179 -9.40 19.85 -15.08
C ALA A 179 -9.84 18.98 -13.88
N SER A 180 -10.04 17.68 -14.08
CA SER A 180 -10.51 16.71 -13.08
C SER A 180 -9.60 15.48 -13.05
N ASP A 181 -8.29 15.67 -12.97
CA ASP A 181 -7.37 14.53 -12.84
C ASP A 181 -7.27 14.07 -11.36
N PHE A 182 -8.21 13.19 -10.98
CA PHE A 182 -8.16 12.40 -9.75
C PHE A 182 -7.83 10.94 -10.05
N GLY A 183 -7.18 10.24 -9.13
CA GLY A 183 -6.98 8.79 -9.28
C GLY A 183 -8.32 8.05 -9.29
N VAL A 184 -9.18 8.35 -8.33
CA VAL A 184 -10.56 7.82 -8.25
C VAL A 184 -11.54 8.95 -7.94
N GLU A 185 -12.62 9.06 -8.74
CA GLU A 185 -13.80 9.85 -8.38
C GLU A 185 -15.01 8.94 -8.10
N VAL A 186 -15.75 9.27 -7.03
CA VAL A 186 -17.09 8.74 -6.76
C VAL A 186 -18.11 9.88 -6.81
N ILE A 187 -19.09 9.79 -7.71
CA ILE A 187 -20.21 10.75 -7.80
C ILE A 187 -21.49 10.05 -7.38
N PHE A 188 -22.09 10.52 -6.30
CA PHE A 188 -23.46 10.18 -5.92
C PHE A 188 -24.45 11.13 -6.59
N SER A 189 -25.58 10.60 -7.05
CA SER A 189 -26.72 11.42 -7.45
C SER A 189 -28.02 10.96 -6.81
N SER A 190 -28.78 11.92 -6.30
CA SER A 190 -30.14 11.74 -5.78
C SER A 190 -31.08 11.10 -6.82
N SER A 191 -30.82 11.32 -8.11
CA SER A 191 -31.56 10.74 -9.23
C SER A 191 -31.30 9.24 -9.47
N VAL A 192 -30.22 8.68 -8.93
CA VAL A 192 -29.78 7.28 -9.15
C VAL A 192 -30.11 6.37 -7.96
N GLY A 193 -30.50 6.93 -6.80
CA GLY A 193 -30.98 6.15 -5.66
C GLY A 193 -29.86 5.49 -4.84
N ASN A 194 -28.67 6.09 -4.82
CA ASN A 194 -27.45 5.47 -4.32
C ASN A 194 -27.43 5.25 -2.79
N THR A 195 -27.81 4.05 -2.35
CA THR A 195 -27.93 3.68 -0.93
C THR A 195 -26.80 2.79 -0.41
N GLY A 196 -25.84 2.39 -1.26
CA GLY A 196 -24.74 1.50 -0.87
C GLY A 196 -23.38 2.20 -0.81
N SER A 197 -22.57 1.86 0.20
CA SER A 197 -21.18 2.33 0.30
C SER A 197 -20.33 1.73 -0.82
N ASN A 198 -19.60 2.56 -1.58
CA ASN A 198 -18.48 2.11 -2.40
C ASN A 198 -17.22 1.96 -1.51
N PHE A 199 -16.35 1.00 -1.83
CA PHE A 199 -15.09 0.74 -1.13
C PHE A 199 -13.89 1.08 -2.01
N ILE A 200 -13.01 1.94 -1.49
CA ILE A 200 -11.71 2.23 -2.08
C ILE A 200 -10.67 1.71 -1.08
N GLY A 201 -10.05 0.60 -1.44
CA GLY A 201 -9.13 -0.15 -0.60
C GLY A 201 -9.84 -1.19 0.28
N PHE A 202 -9.35 -1.39 1.49
CA PHE A 202 -9.70 -2.54 2.32
C PHE A 202 -11.18 -2.60 2.72
N ASP A 203 -11.83 -3.73 2.43
CA ASP A 203 -13.13 -4.12 2.98
C ASP A 203 -12.97 -5.44 3.78
N PRO A 204 -13.25 -5.46 5.10
CA PRO A 204 -13.22 -6.69 5.90
C PRO A 204 -14.23 -7.76 5.45
N ALA A 205 -15.26 -7.39 4.69
CA ALA A 205 -16.22 -8.33 4.10
C ALA A 205 -15.74 -8.93 2.76
N PHE A 206 -14.77 -8.30 2.08
CA PHE A 206 -14.19 -8.82 0.85
C PHE A 206 -13.12 -9.86 1.17
N LEU A 207 -13.28 -11.10 0.68
CA LEU A 207 -12.38 -12.21 1.00
C LEU A 207 -11.39 -12.53 -0.14
N PRO A 208 -10.10 -12.78 0.17
CA PRO A 208 -9.49 -12.69 1.49
C PRO A 208 -9.34 -11.24 1.97
N ALA A 209 -9.71 -10.99 3.23
CA ALA A 209 -9.57 -9.70 3.90
C ALA A 209 -8.11 -9.50 4.32
N ASN A 210 -7.26 -9.08 3.38
CA ASN A 210 -5.81 -9.04 3.55
C ASN A 210 -5.14 -7.89 2.78
N GLU A 211 -3.81 -7.86 2.88
CA GLU A 211 -2.90 -6.82 2.39
C GLU A 211 -3.03 -6.52 0.90
N ALA A 212 -3.52 -7.49 0.12
CA ALA A 212 -3.72 -7.37 -1.31
C ALA A 212 -4.72 -6.28 -1.72
N GLN A 213 -5.53 -5.79 -0.79
CA GLN A 213 -6.56 -4.79 -1.07
C GLN A 213 -6.04 -3.33 -1.05
N ARG A 214 -4.84 -3.08 -0.53
CA ARG A 214 -4.23 -1.75 -0.43
C ARG A 214 -3.94 -1.15 -1.82
N ASN A 215 -4.61 -0.04 -2.17
CA ASN A 215 -4.29 0.70 -3.40
C ASN A 215 -3.08 1.62 -3.20
N ALA A 216 -2.38 1.93 -4.28
CA ALA A 216 -1.54 3.12 -4.44
C ALA A 216 -2.30 4.16 -5.28
N ILE A 217 -2.33 5.42 -4.84
CA ILE A 217 -2.98 6.52 -5.56
C ILE A 217 -2.10 7.79 -5.47
N HIS A 218 -1.33 8.07 -6.52
CA HIS A 218 -0.22 9.04 -6.52
C HIS A 218 -0.01 9.69 -7.90
N PHE A 219 0.75 10.79 -8.01
CA PHE A 219 0.96 11.59 -9.24
C PHE A 219 -0.29 12.03 -10.02
N ASN A 220 -1.48 12.07 -9.40
CA ASN A 220 -2.69 12.61 -10.02
C ASN A 220 -2.72 14.14 -9.80
N ARG A 221 -3.00 14.93 -10.85
CA ARG A 221 -2.77 16.39 -10.84
C ARG A 221 -3.62 17.15 -9.83
N ASN A 222 -4.86 16.72 -9.59
CA ASN A 222 -5.84 17.45 -8.79
C ASN A 222 -6.04 16.82 -7.40
N GLY A 223 -5.86 15.51 -7.27
CA GLY A 223 -5.89 14.84 -5.96
C GLY A 223 -5.95 13.33 -6.05
N GLY A 224 -5.83 12.64 -4.92
CA GLY A 224 -5.88 11.18 -4.90
C GLY A 224 -7.30 10.65 -5.16
N ILE A 225 -8.22 10.93 -4.25
CA ILE A 225 -9.62 10.50 -4.33
C ILE A 225 -10.56 11.70 -4.20
N ARG A 226 -11.55 11.82 -5.09
CA ARG A 226 -12.70 12.74 -4.90
C ARG A 226 -13.97 11.96 -4.61
N VAL A 227 -14.75 12.42 -3.64
CA VAL A 227 -16.11 11.95 -3.39
C VAL A 227 -17.05 13.15 -3.44
N SER A 228 -18.06 13.12 -4.29
CA SER A 228 -19.01 14.22 -4.48
C SER A 228 -20.45 13.73 -4.62
N GLY A 229 -21.44 14.58 -4.31
CA GLY A 229 -22.84 14.30 -4.63
C GLY A 229 -23.87 15.17 -3.92
N ASP A 230 -25.14 15.06 -4.33
CA ASP A 230 -26.26 15.88 -3.86
C ASP A 230 -27.16 15.14 -2.83
N GLY A 231 -26.64 14.85 -1.63
CA GLY A 231 -27.47 14.27 -0.56
C GLY A 231 -26.76 13.42 0.48
N ASN A 232 -27.58 12.74 1.30
CA ASN A 232 -27.14 11.92 2.42
C ASN A 232 -27.15 10.43 1.99
N PHE A 233 -26.03 9.98 1.41
CA PHE A 233 -25.90 8.64 0.80
C PHE A 233 -25.20 7.65 1.72
N GLY A 234 -25.11 6.38 1.32
CA GLY A 234 -24.53 5.29 2.14
C GLY A 234 -23.03 5.42 2.49
N GLY A 235 -22.37 6.51 2.10
CA GLY A 235 -21.02 6.90 2.52
C GLY A 235 -19.90 5.98 2.02
N THR A 236 -19.16 6.42 1.00
CA THR A 236 -17.89 5.79 0.57
C THR A 236 -16.97 5.48 1.74
N LYS A 237 -16.37 4.30 1.73
CA LYS A 237 -15.35 3.83 2.67
C LYS A 237 -13.98 3.86 1.97
N ILE A 238 -13.08 4.69 2.47
CA ILE A 238 -11.73 4.88 1.93
C ILE A 238 -10.77 4.35 2.98
N PHE A 239 -10.42 3.07 2.91
CA PHE A 239 -9.73 2.33 3.96
C PHE A 239 -8.46 1.69 3.40
N GLY A 240 -7.35 1.71 4.15
CA GLY A 240 -6.17 0.92 3.84
C GLY A 240 -5.42 1.29 2.56
N ASN A 241 -5.45 2.55 2.12
CA ASN A 241 -4.76 3.02 0.90
C ASN A 241 -3.42 3.70 1.21
N LEU A 242 -2.54 3.77 0.21
CA LEU A 242 -1.40 4.70 0.16
C LEU A 242 -1.75 5.85 -0.81
N ILE A 243 -1.89 7.07 -0.29
CA ILE A 243 -2.42 8.22 -1.04
C ILE A 243 -1.39 9.36 -1.03
N GLY A 244 -0.84 9.67 -2.21
CA GLY A 244 0.33 10.53 -2.39
C GLY A 244 1.65 9.88 -1.92
N HIS A 245 1.56 8.76 -1.19
CA HIS A 245 2.71 8.00 -0.74
C HIS A 245 3.20 7.04 -1.83
N VAL A 246 4.20 7.49 -2.59
CA VAL A 246 4.92 6.66 -3.58
C VAL A 246 5.79 5.59 -2.89
N PRO A 247 5.86 4.35 -3.41
CA PRO A 247 6.98 3.47 -3.12
C PRO A 247 8.26 4.16 -3.60
N LEU A 248 9.18 4.44 -2.66
CA LEU A 248 10.33 5.31 -2.89
C LEU A 248 11.26 4.85 -4.04
N THR A 249 11.13 3.60 -4.49
CA THR A 249 11.85 3.01 -5.64
C THR A 249 11.50 3.66 -6.98
N LEU A 250 10.34 4.33 -7.11
CA LEU A 250 9.93 5.01 -8.33
C LEU A 250 10.22 6.51 -8.33
N ASP A 251 10.34 7.13 -7.15
CA ASP A 251 10.64 8.55 -7.02
C ASP A 251 11.42 8.88 -5.73
N PRO A 252 12.71 9.24 -5.84
CA PRO A 252 13.53 9.68 -4.70
C PRO A 252 13.16 11.05 -4.11
N VAL A 253 12.33 11.84 -4.78
CA VAL A 253 11.92 13.21 -4.39
C VAL A 253 10.64 13.18 -3.54
N GLY A 254 9.83 12.13 -3.68
CA GLY A 254 8.63 11.91 -2.88
C GLY A 254 7.49 12.85 -3.26
N ASN A 255 7.19 12.96 -4.56
CA ASN A 255 6.08 13.77 -5.05
C ASN A 255 4.76 12.97 -4.91
N GLY A 256 3.74 13.54 -4.27
CA GLY A 256 2.43 12.91 -4.12
C GLY A 256 1.44 13.30 -5.22
N ASN A 257 0.17 13.46 -4.85
CA ASN A 257 -0.82 14.05 -5.75
C ASN A 257 -0.64 15.58 -5.78
N GLY A 258 -0.98 16.22 -6.90
CA GLY A 258 -0.79 17.66 -7.09
C GLY A 258 -1.79 18.52 -6.30
N GLY A 259 -2.91 17.95 -5.86
CA GLY A 259 -3.81 18.55 -4.87
C GLY A 259 -4.10 17.58 -3.72
N PRO A 260 -5.24 17.69 -3.01
CA PRO A 260 -5.46 16.96 -1.76
C PRO A 260 -5.44 15.42 -1.91
N GLY A 261 -5.06 14.73 -0.84
CA GLY A 261 -5.08 13.26 -0.82
C GLY A 261 -6.50 12.72 -1.00
N VAL A 262 -7.43 13.21 -0.19
CA VAL A 262 -8.86 12.91 -0.28
C VAL A 262 -9.66 14.22 -0.26
N THR A 263 -10.59 14.39 -1.20
CA THR A 263 -11.53 15.53 -1.26
C THR A 263 -12.96 15.04 -1.08
N ILE A 264 -13.72 15.63 -0.15
CA ILE A 264 -15.10 15.26 0.18
C ILE A 264 -16.04 16.45 -0.01
N ASN A 265 -17.05 16.25 -0.85
CA ASN A 265 -18.16 17.16 -1.10
C ASN A 265 -19.48 16.41 -0.83
N GLY A 266 -19.79 16.15 0.45
CA GLY A 266 -20.86 15.24 0.84
C GLY A 266 -20.83 14.83 2.31
N SER A 267 -21.79 14.00 2.72
CA SER A 267 -22.01 13.61 4.12
C SER A 267 -21.88 12.09 4.34
N GLY A 268 -21.48 11.69 5.55
CA GLY A 268 -21.49 10.29 6.00
C GLY A 268 -20.36 9.40 5.46
N HIS A 269 -19.33 9.98 4.84
CA HIS A 269 -18.16 9.26 4.33
C HIS A 269 -17.22 8.82 5.47
N SER A 270 -16.40 7.80 5.23
CA SER A 270 -15.45 7.31 6.24
C SER A 270 -14.08 7.11 5.61
N VAL A 271 -13.06 7.75 6.19
CA VAL A 271 -11.65 7.66 5.76
C VAL A 271 -10.84 7.12 6.94
N GLY A 272 -10.16 5.98 6.74
CA GLY A 272 -9.31 5.34 7.74
C GLY A 272 -9.79 3.95 8.12
N SER A 273 -9.92 3.65 9.41
CA SER A 273 -10.37 2.34 9.90
C SER A 273 -11.82 2.37 10.38
N SER A 274 -12.46 1.19 10.37
CA SER A 274 -13.76 0.94 11.02
C SER A 274 -13.65 0.22 12.37
N GLY A 275 -12.44 -0.20 12.76
CA GLY A 275 -12.20 -1.12 13.87
C GLY A 275 -11.52 -0.52 15.11
N THR A 276 -11.61 -1.22 16.23
CA THR A 276 -11.01 -0.84 17.52
C THR A 276 -9.57 -1.35 17.71
N ASN A 277 -8.97 -1.98 16.70
CA ASN A 277 -7.62 -2.55 16.76
C ASN A 277 -6.66 -1.67 15.96
N ILE A 278 -5.60 -1.16 16.59
CA ILE A 278 -4.74 -0.12 16.03
C ILE A 278 -3.25 -0.40 16.31
N PRO A 279 -2.35 -0.10 15.36
CA PRO A 279 -2.64 0.21 13.96
C PRO A 279 -2.91 -1.09 13.18
N ASP A 280 -3.91 -1.06 12.30
CA ASP A 280 -4.26 -2.19 11.44
C ASP A 280 -4.22 -1.82 9.95
N ILE A 281 -4.39 -2.85 9.12
CA ILE A 281 -4.41 -2.79 7.66
C ILE A 281 -5.38 -1.73 7.09
N GLN A 282 -6.44 -1.39 7.81
CA GLN A 282 -7.46 -0.42 7.37
C GLN A 282 -6.95 1.02 7.45
N SER A 283 -5.84 1.31 8.14
CA SER A 283 -5.32 2.67 8.21
C SER A 283 -4.81 3.13 6.83
N ASN A 284 -5.27 4.30 6.36
CA ASN A 284 -4.65 4.96 5.21
C ASN A 284 -3.32 5.61 5.63
N ASN A 285 -2.41 5.71 4.67
CA ASN A 285 -1.24 6.57 4.73
C ASN A 285 -1.44 7.68 3.69
N ILE A 286 -1.62 8.91 4.15
CA ILE A 286 -1.98 10.07 3.33
C ILE A 286 -0.86 11.12 3.48
N ALA A 287 0.02 11.19 2.49
CA ALA A 287 1.25 11.95 2.59
C ALA A 287 1.67 12.58 1.26
N PHE A 288 2.47 13.64 1.33
CA PHE A 288 3.11 14.31 0.17
C PHE A 288 2.13 14.93 -0.85
N ASN A 289 0.86 15.12 -0.47
CA ASN A 289 -0.16 15.72 -1.34
C ASN A 289 -0.01 17.25 -1.41
N GLY A 290 -0.35 17.84 -2.56
CA GLY A 290 -0.18 19.26 -2.87
C GLY A 290 1.09 19.65 -3.63
N ASP A 291 1.92 18.69 -4.06
CA ASP A 291 3.10 18.98 -4.89
C ASP A 291 2.73 19.06 -6.38
N THR A 292 2.38 20.26 -6.83
CA THR A 292 2.05 20.53 -8.25
C THR A 292 3.27 20.57 -9.17
N ASN A 293 4.49 20.67 -8.66
CA ASN A 293 5.70 20.96 -9.44
C ASN A 293 6.73 19.82 -9.46
N ARG A 294 6.46 18.70 -8.78
CA ARG A 294 7.31 17.49 -8.67
C ARG A 294 8.72 17.77 -8.15
N ASN A 295 8.82 18.77 -7.27
CA ASN A 295 10.08 19.23 -6.70
C ASN A 295 9.97 19.47 -5.19
N HIS A 296 8.94 18.90 -4.55
CA HIS A 296 8.63 19.05 -3.12
C HIS A 296 8.45 20.53 -2.68
N SER A 297 8.26 21.45 -3.62
CA SER A 297 8.00 22.85 -3.31
C SER A 297 6.50 22.99 -3.11
N CYS A 298 6.09 22.96 -1.83
CA CYS A 298 4.76 23.33 -1.41
C CYS A 298 4.49 24.81 -1.78
N ASP A 299 4.04 25.02 -3.01
CA ASP A 299 3.75 26.34 -3.54
C ASP A 299 2.48 26.86 -2.85
N VAL A 300 2.71 27.75 -1.88
CA VAL A 300 1.75 28.28 -0.90
C VAL A 300 0.38 28.63 -1.49
N GLY A 301 -0.64 27.85 -1.12
CA GLY A 301 -2.05 28.14 -1.43
C GLY A 301 -3.00 26.95 -1.32
N GLU A 302 -3.35 26.56 -0.08
CA GLU A 302 -4.54 25.79 0.39
C GLU A 302 -4.86 24.41 -0.23
N ASN A 303 -4.47 24.11 -1.46
CA ASN A 303 -4.86 22.92 -2.22
C ASN A 303 -4.04 21.66 -1.89
N GLY A 304 -3.37 21.62 -0.75
CA GLY A 304 -2.41 20.54 -0.41
C GLY A 304 -2.81 19.67 0.77
N ALA A 305 -4.08 19.68 1.18
CA ALA A 305 -4.48 18.98 2.41
C ALA A 305 -4.38 17.45 2.32
N GLY A 306 -4.18 16.78 3.45
CA GLY A 306 -4.30 15.31 3.52
C GLY A 306 -5.74 14.89 3.20
N ILE A 307 -6.70 15.41 3.97
CA ILE A 307 -8.14 15.29 3.73
C ILE A 307 -8.74 16.71 3.68
N ALA A 308 -9.39 17.07 2.57
CA ALA A 308 -10.17 18.30 2.44
C ALA A 308 -11.66 17.98 2.43
N VAL A 309 -12.45 18.68 3.25
CA VAL A 309 -13.92 18.60 3.24
C VAL A 309 -14.46 19.95 2.84
N THR A 310 -15.09 20.08 1.67
CA THR A 310 -15.63 21.39 1.25
C THR A 310 -17.05 21.62 1.77
N THR A 311 -17.83 20.55 1.91
CA THR A 311 -19.28 20.58 2.15
C THR A 311 -19.75 19.25 2.73
N GLY A 312 -20.89 19.29 3.45
CA GLY A 312 -21.50 18.12 4.08
C GLY A 312 -20.89 17.79 5.45
N GLY A 313 -21.50 16.86 6.18
CA GLY A 313 -21.16 16.58 7.58
C GLY A 313 -21.22 15.10 7.96
N ALA A 314 -20.97 14.79 9.24
CA ALA A 314 -20.85 13.43 9.75
C ALA A 314 -19.82 12.56 8.98
N ASN A 315 -18.78 13.17 8.40
CA ASN A 315 -17.66 12.45 7.81
C ASN A 315 -16.63 12.09 8.89
N ILE A 316 -16.16 10.85 8.89
CA ILE A 316 -15.33 10.28 9.97
C ILE A 316 -13.90 10.04 9.47
N PHE A 317 -12.91 10.62 10.18
CA PHE A 317 -11.48 10.54 9.87
C PHE A 317 -10.74 9.86 11.02
N PHE A 318 -10.61 8.54 10.96
CA PHE A 318 -10.35 7.72 12.14
C PHE A 318 -9.20 6.74 11.86
N PHE A 319 -8.09 6.84 12.58
CA PHE A 319 -6.84 6.09 12.31
C PHE A 319 -6.34 6.23 10.87
N ASN A 320 -6.10 7.47 10.47
CA ASN A 320 -5.28 7.78 9.31
C ASN A 320 -3.89 8.21 9.78
N PHE A 321 -2.86 7.76 9.08
CA PHE A 321 -1.53 8.35 9.18
C PHE A 321 -1.44 9.48 8.16
N ILE A 322 -1.41 10.71 8.64
CA ILE A 322 -1.43 11.90 7.78
C ILE A 322 -0.19 12.71 8.09
N PHE A 323 0.71 12.89 7.12
CA PHE A 323 1.97 13.58 7.33
C PHE A 323 2.61 14.11 6.04
N ARG A 324 3.34 15.22 6.14
CA ARG A 324 4.05 15.88 5.05
C ARG A 324 3.15 16.20 3.84
N ASN A 325 1.89 16.53 4.08
CA ASN A 325 1.09 17.17 3.06
C ASN A 325 1.47 18.66 3.01
N CYS A 326 1.24 19.33 1.88
CA CYS A 326 1.64 20.74 1.69
C CYS A 326 0.65 21.74 2.30
N GLY A 327 -0.57 21.29 2.60
CA GLY A 327 -1.56 21.99 3.43
C GLY A 327 -1.86 21.20 4.70
N LEU A 328 -2.93 21.58 5.40
CA LEU A 328 -3.35 20.92 6.64
C LEU A 328 -3.54 19.41 6.46
N GLY A 329 -3.24 18.63 7.49
CA GLY A 329 -3.53 17.19 7.46
C GLY A 329 -5.03 16.92 7.26
N ILE A 330 -5.88 17.74 7.86
CA ILE A 330 -7.33 17.79 7.64
C ILE A 330 -7.73 19.27 7.56
N ASP A 331 -8.46 19.67 6.52
CA ASP A 331 -9.02 21.01 6.32
C ASP A 331 -10.55 20.93 6.20
N LEU A 332 -11.26 21.62 7.09
CA LEU A 332 -12.72 21.70 7.12
C LEU A 332 -13.20 23.04 6.54
N GLY A 333 -13.68 22.99 5.31
CA GLY A 333 -14.14 24.13 4.52
C GLY A 333 -13.21 24.50 3.36
N ALA A 334 -11.99 23.94 3.32
CA ALA A 334 -10.93 24.26 2.38
C ALA A 334 -10.51 25.75 2.49
N ASN A 335 -10.33 26.21 3.72
CA ASN A 335 -10.07 27.63 4.05
C ASN A 335 -9.06 27.81 5.20
N GLY A 336 -8.23 26.81 5.49
CA GLY A 336 -7.31 26.82 6.61
C GLY A 336 -8.00 26.62 7.97
N VAL A 337 -7.19 26.67 9.03
CA VAL A 337 -7.55 26.14 10.36
C VAL A 337 -8.88 26.70 10.89
N THR A 338 -9.84 25.82 11.15
CA THR A 338 -11.12 26.19 11.77
C THR A 338 -10.91 26.66 13.21
N PRO A 339 -11.40 27.85 13.62
CA PRO A 339 -11.38 28.27 15.01
C PRO A 339 -12.16 27.32 15.94
N ASN A 340 -11.82 27.30 17.23
CA ASN A 340 -12.64 26.64 18.24
C ASN A 340 -13.67 27.62 18.83
N ASP A 341 -14.95 27.33 18.65
CA ASP A 341 -16.08 28.18 19.05
C ASP A 341 -16.82 27.64 20.29
N VAL A 342 -17.37 28.53 21.12
CA VAL A 342 -17.94 28.14 22.42
C VAL A 342 -19.22 27.31 22.24
N GLY A 343 -19.15 26.04 22.64
CA GLY A 343 -20.30 25.13 22.60
C GLY A 343 -20.68 24.60 21.22
N ASP A 344 -19.79 24.69 20.22
CA ASP A 344 -19.87 23.99 18.93
C ASP A 344 -21.18 24.31 18.16
N ALA A 345 -21.35 25.59 17.82
CA ALA A 345 -22.59 26.15 17.25
C ALA A 345 -22.53 26.39 15.73
N ASP A 346 -21.45 25.93 15.09
CA ASP A 346 -21.14 26.20 13.69
C ASP A 346 -21.96 25.40 12.69
N VAL A 347 -21.88 25.83 11.43
CA VAL A 347 -22.52 25.18 10.28
C VAL A 347 -21.56 25.20 9.11
N GLY A 348 -21.18 24.03 8.61
CA GLY A 348 -20.21 23.92 7.52
C GLY A 348 -19.78 22.49 7.24
N ALA A 349 -18.58 22.34 6.70
CA ALA A 349 -17.94 21.04 6.50
C ALA A 349 -17.73 20.34 7.85
N ASN A 350 -18.30 19.15 8.05
CA ASN A 350 -18.34 18.47 9.35
C ASN A 350 -18.84 19.37 10.50
N ASP A 351 -19.78 20.28 10.22
CA ASP A 351 -20.30 21.25 11.20
C ASP A 351 -19.19 22.14 11.81
N LEU A 352 -18.01 22.19 11.19
CA LEU A 352 -16.75 22.81 11.65
C LEU A 352 -16.32 22.37 13.07
N VAL A 353 -16.64 21.11 13.44
CA VAL A 353 -16.45 20.58 14.80
C VAL A 353 -15.07 20.92 15.37
N ASN A 354 -15.09 21.63 16.50
CA ASN A 354 -13.93 21.98 17.31
C ASN A 354 -12.93 20.83 17.48
N PHE A 355 -11.63 21.14 17.56
CA PHE A 355 -10.58 20.16 17.88
C PHE A 355 -10.21 20.14 19.38
N PRO A 356 -9.67 19.00 19.92
CA PRO A 356 -9.21 18.94 21.30
C PRO A 356 -8.03 19.88 21.54
N VAL A 357 -7.91 20.44 22.75
CA VAL A 357 -6.77 21.31 23.11
C VAL A 357 -5.86 20.58 24.10
N ILE A 358 -4.61 20.30 23.72
CA ILE A 358 -3.61 19.76 24.65
C ILE A 358 -3.11 20.90 25.55
N THR A 359 -3.26 20.74 26.87
CA THR A 359 -2.90 21.78 27.86
C THR A 359 -1.58 21.49 28.56
N SER A 360 -1.20 20.21 28.71
CA SER A 360 0.14 19.84 29.22
C SER A 360 0.55 18.43 28.81
N ILE A 361 1.87 18.23 28.68
CA ILE A 361 2.48 16.91 28.51
C ILE A 361 3.62 16.75 29.53
N THR A 362 3.66 15.57 30.16
CA THR A 362 4.73 15.11 31.05
C THR A 362 5.23 13.75 30.55
N ASN A 363 6.34 13.24 31.08
CA ASN A 363 6.86 11.89 30.73
C ASN A 363 5.83 10.75 30.88
N THR A 364 4.77 10.93 31.68
CA THR A 364 3.79 9.88 32.02
C THR A 364 2.34 10.24 31.74
N GLN A 365 2.05 11.43 31.22
CA GLN A 365 0.67 11.93 31.12
C GLN A 365 0.53 13.05 30.08
N ILE A 366 -0.57 13.02 29.32
CA ILE A 366 -1.09 14.16 28.55
C ILE A 366 -2.40 14.61 29.21
N GLN A 367 -2.57 15.91 29.37
CA GLN A 367 -3.84 16.54 29.76
C GLN A 367 -4.31 17.48 28.66
N GLY A 368 -5.62 17.65 28.56
CA GLY A 368 -6.22 18.60 27.65
C GLY A 368 -7.69 18.86 27.94
N THR A 369 -8.31 19.69 27.11
CA THR A 369 -9.72 20.04 27.18
C THR A 369 -10.43 19.78 25.86
N THR A 370 -11.75 19.69 25.94
CA THR A 370 -12.68 19.60 24.81
C THR A 370 -13.89 20.50 25.12
N ASP A 371 -14.44 21.17 24.11
CA ASP A 371 -15.63 22.03 24.26
C ASP A 371 -16.66 21.68 23.18
N PHE A 372 -17.02 20.39 23.13
CA PHE A 372 -17.92 19.80 22.13
C PHE A 372 -19.33 19.70 22.70
N ALA A 373 -20.34 19.75 21.83
CA ALA A 373 -21.74 19.61 22.25
C ALA A 373 -22.07 18.24 22.89
N SER A 374 -21.26 17.20 22.64
CA SER A 374 -21.46 15.86 23.20
C SER A 374 -20.16 15.08 23.40
N GLY A 375 -20.25 13.93 24.08
CA GLY A 375 -19.12 13.02 24.22
C GLY A 375 -18.77 12.31 22.91
N GLY A 376 -17.51 11.92 22.80
CA GLY A 376 -16.96 11.22 21.64
C GLY A 376 -15.59 10.70 22.02
N VAL A 377 -14.59 10.82 21.15
CA VAL A 377 -13.25 10.27 21.42
C VAL A 377 -12.17 11.20 20.88
N VAL A 378 -11.07 11.29 21.61
CA VAL A 378 -9.82 11.90 21.15
C VAL A 378 -8.89 10.82 20.61
N GLN A 379 -8.30 11.02 19.43
CA GLN A 379 -7.09 10.32 19.01
C GLN A 379 -5.89 11.27 19.16
N ILE A 380 -4.85 10.84 19.86
CA ILE A 380 -3.59 11.57 20.02
C ILE A 380 -2.57 11.01 19.04
N TYR A 381 -1.86 11.91 18.37
CA TYR A 381 -0.74 11.61 17.49
C TYR A 381 0.53 12.32 17.97
N ARG A 382 1.68 11.77 17.58
CA ARG A 382 3.00 12.37 17.68
C ARG A 382 3.55 12.52 16.27
N ASN A 383 4.21 13.64 16.01
CA ASN A 383 4.82 14.02 14.74
C ASN A 383 6.31 14.24 14.92
N THR A 384 7.10 13.96 13.87
CA THR A 384 8.53 14.30 13.82
C THR A 384 8.74 15.82 13.86
N ALA A 385 7.80 16.58 13.31
CA ALA A 385 7.72 18.04 13.39
C ALA A 385 6.25 18.47 13.32
N GLY A 386 5.92 19.65 13.83
CA GLY A 386 4.61 20.26 13.63
C GLY A 386 4.47 20.81 12.21
N ASP A 387 3.26 20.77 11.68
CA ASP A 387 2.88 21.43 10.43
C ASP A 387 3.13 22.97 10.47
N PRO A 388 3.52 23.62 9.35
CA PRO A 388 3.74 25.07 9.30
C PRO A 388 2.53 25.94 9.67
N SER A 389 1.30 25.43 9.56
CA SER A 389 0.09 26.12 10.05
C SER A 389 0.07 26.32 11.57
N GLY A 390 0.80 25.49 12.31
CA GLY A 390 0.71 25.36 13.76
C GLY A 390 -0.24 24.26 14.25
N ASN A 391 -0.99 23.59 13.37
CA ASN A 391 -1.95 22.53 13.71
C ASN A 391 -1.62 21.19 13.04
N GLY A 392 -1.53 20.11 13.81
CA GLY A 392 -1.25 18.77 13.29
C GLY A 392 0.13 18.59 12.65
N GLU A 393 0.35 17.59 11.79
CA GLU A 393 -0.61 16.58 11.30
C GLU A 393 -0.72 15.38 12.27
N GLY A 394 -0.71 14.13 11.78
CA GLY A 394 -0.78 12.89 12.58
C GLY A 394 0.06 11.75 12.01
N GLU A 395 1.38 11.83 12.17
CA GLU A 395 2.37 10.88 11.62
C GLU A 395 2.41 9.54 12.40
N PHE A 396 2.42 9.58 13.73
CA PHE A 396 2.48 8.39 14.59
C PHE A 396 1.32 8.38 15.57
N PHE A 397 0.49 7.35 15.50
CA PHE A 397 -0.58 7.13 16.49
C PHE A 397 0.00 6.87 17.89
N VAL A 398 -0.57 7.51 18.92
CA VAL A 398 -0.16 7.38 20.33
C VAL A 398 -1.25 6.70 21.16
N ALA A 399 -2.47 7.23 21.14
CA ALA A 399 -3.57 6.77 22.01
C ALA A 399 -4.94 7.19 21.48
N ASN A 400 -5.98 6.44 21.82
CA ASN A 400 -7.37 6.86 21.67
C ASN A 400 -8.15 6.53 22.95
N PHE A 401 -9.14 7.35 23.31
CA PHE A 401 -9.97 7.13 24.50
C PHE A 401 -11.24 7.98 24.46
N ASN A 402 -12.35 7.41 24.94
CA ASN A 402 -13.62 8.14 25.05
C ASN A 402 -13.47 9.36 25.97
N VAL A 403 -14.07 10.48 25.59
CA VAL A 403 -14.11 11.73 26.35
C VAL A 403 -15.54 12.24 26.50
N THR A 404 -15.79 12.93 27.61
CA THR A 404 -16.90 13.87 27.76
C THR A 404 -16.37 15.30 27.56
N PRO A 405 -17.22 16.28 27.26
CA PRO A 405 -16.82 17.68 27.24
C PRO A 405 -16.14 18.11 28.56
N GLY A 406 -15.17 19.01 28.46
CA GLY A 406 -14.32 19.45 29.57
C GLY A 406 -12.93 18.81 29.58
N LEU A 407 -12.37 18.64 30.79
CA LEU A 407 -11.01 18.16 31.02
C LEU A 407 -10.91 16.64 30.78
N TRP A 408 -9.90 16.23 30.02
CA TRP A 408 -9.51 14.83 29.82
C TRP A 408 -8.05 14.60 30.19
N THR A 409 -7.69 13.32 30.36
CA THR A 409 -6.35 12.92 30.79
C THR A 409 -6.03 11.53 30.25
N PHE A 410 -4.88 11.41 29.57
CA PHE A 410 -4.31 10.14 29.14
C PHE A 410 -3.02 9.86 29.92
N VAL A 411 -2.86 8.63 30.42
CA VAL A 411 -1.68 8.19 31.17
C VAL A 411 -0.90 7.18 30.35
N GLY A 412 0.37 7.46 30.07
CA GLY A 412 1.23 6.66 29.22
C GLY A 412 2.63 7.25 29.11
N ALA A 413 3.61 6.46 28.66
CA ALA A 413 4.98 6.95 28.47
C ALA A 413 5.07 7.87 27.24
N MET A 414 5.62 9.07 27.41
CA MET A 414 5.76 10.05 26.33
C MET A 414 7.18 10.06 25.76
N GLN A 415 7.29 10.46 24.48
CA GLN A 415 8.55 10.55 23.74
C GLN A 415 8.70 11.97 23.19
N ASP A 416 9.93 12.49 23.17
CA ASP A 416 10.26 13.78 22.56
C ASP A 416 9.67 13.90 21.14
N GLY A 417 8.96 14.98 20.84
CA GLY A 417 8.27 15.19 19.57
C GLY A 417 7.24 16.32 19.63
N VAL A 418 6.48 16.49 18.55
CA VAL A 418 5.34 17.41 18.50
C VAL A 418 4.07 16.59 18.59
N TYR A 419 3.15 16.94 19.47
CA TYR A 419 1.90 16.23 19.69
C TYR A 419 0.71 17.02 19.16
N SER A 420 -0.24 16.29 18.59
CA SER A 420 -1.53 16.79 18.11
C SER A 420 -2.65 15.84 18.54
N ALA A 421 -3.88 16.31 18.44
CA ALA A 421 -5.07 15.54 18.74
C ALA A 421 -6.18 15.84 17.73
N ILE A 422 -7.01 14.84 17.44
CA ILE A 422 -8.23 14.97 16.63
C ILE A 422 -9.40 14.42 17.43
N PHE A 423 -10.58 15.03 17.28
CA PHE A 423 -11.83 14.52 17.83
C PHE A 423 -12.63 13.76 16.77
N TYR A 424 -13.40 12.77 17.21
CA TYR A 424 -14.52 12.24 16.44
C TYR A 424 -15.77 12.08 17.32
N GLY A 425 -16.92 12.49 16.78
CA GLY A 425 -18.22 12.32 17.42
C GLY A 425 -18.60 10.84 17.63
N SER A 426 -19.50 10.59 18.58
CA SER A 426 -19.92 9.23 18.95
C SER A 426 -20.56 8.46 17.77
N LEU A 427 -20.08 7.22 17.54
CA LEU A 427 -20.69 6.27 16.62
C LEU A 427 -22.15 5.98 17.02
N GLY A 428 -23.12 6.50 16.25
CA GLY A 428 -24.55 6.17 16.41
C GLY A 428 -25.55 7.32 16.35
N GLY A 429 -25.13 8.56 16.09
CA GLY A 429 -26.02 9.71 15.88
C GLY A 429 -25.78 10.40 14.53
N VAL A 430 -26.79 11.12 14.02
CA VAL A 430 -26.72 11.89 12.75
C VAL A 430 -25.99 13.24 12.93
N THR A 431 -25.23 13.38 14.01
CA THR A 431 -24.49 14.57 14.47
C THR A 431 -23.18 14.08 15.07
N GLY A 432 -22.05 14.37 14.41
CA GLY A 432 -20.74 13.87 14.81
C GLY A 432 -19.81 13.63 13.63
N GLY A 433 -19.22 14.71 13.11
CA GLY A 433 -18.05 14.62 12.24
C GLY A 433 -16.75 14.36 13.02
N SER A 434 -15.65 14.26 12.28
CA SER A 434 -14.30 14.45 12.80
C SER A 434 -13.88 15.92 12.68
N SER A 435 -13.13 16.41 13.67
CA SER A 435 -12.49 17.73 13.65
C SER A 435 -11.27 17.77 12.73
N GLU A 436 -10.69 18.95 12.57
CA GLU A 436 -9.28 19.08 12.15
C GLU A 436 -8.30 18.57 13.23
N PHE A 437 -7.00 18.62 12.96
CA PHE A 437 -5.98 18.42 13.98
C PHE A 437 -5.81 19.65 14.88
N SER A 438 -5.56 19.40 16.16
CA SER A 438 -5.27 20.43 17.15
C SER A 438 -3.99 21.19 16.88
N THR A 439 -3.88 22.36 17.51
CA THR A 439 -2.61 23.08 17.68
C THR A 439 -1.52 22.17 18.25
N ASN A 440 -0.32 22.35 17.73
CA ASN A 440 0.87 21.56 18.03
C ASN A 440 1.43 21.84 19.43
N PHE A 441 1.59 20.78 20.23
CA PHE A 441 2.23 20.83 21.54
C PHE A 441 3.63 20.19 21.49
N VAL A 442 4.68 20.98 21.71
CA VAL A 442 6.07 20.47 21.70
C VAL A 442 6.43 19.84 23.05
N PHE A 443 6.95 18.61 23.03
CA PHE A 443 7.42 17.89 24.21
C PHE A 443 8.86 17.35 24.01
N PRO A 444 9.75 17.42 25.03
CA PRO A 444 9.62 18.20 26.24
C PRO A 444 9.55 19.70 25.91
N VAL A 445 8.84 20.48 26.74
CA VAL A 445 8.82 21.94 26.60
C VAL A 445 10.22 22.47 26.93
N VAL A 446 10.99 22.78 25.90
CA VAL A 446 12.34 23.35 26.06
C VAL A 446 12.18 24.77 26.60
N ALA A 447 12.55 24.99 27.86
CA ALA A 447 12.57 26.32 28.43
C ALA A 447 13.51 27.24 27.62
N PRO A 448 13.11 28.48 27.31
CA PRO A 448 14.00 29.42 26.63
C PRO A 448 15.27 29.63 27.49
N PRO A 449 16.47 29.69 26.88
CA PRO A 449 17.71 29.89 27.63
C PRO A 449 17.63 31.14 28.52
N PRO A 450 17.99 31.08 29.81
CA PRO A 450 17.97 32.24 30.68
C PRO A 450 18.97 33.31 30.20
N GLY A 451 18.45 34.35 29.54
CA GLY A 451 19.22 35.55 29.18
C GLY A 451 19.72 35.59 27.74
N ALA A 452 18.84 35.95 26.80
CA ALA A 452 19.22 36.50 25.50
C ALA A 452 18.40 37.77 25.19
N GLY A 453 18.40 38.72 26.14
CA GLY A 453 17.88 40.06 25.91
C GLY A 453 18.78 40.85 24.99
N GLY A 454 18.66 40.64 23.68
CA GLY A 454 19.43 41.30 22.64
C GLY A 454 18.57 41.62 21.42
N THR A 455 18.27 42.90 21.20
CA THR A 455 17.57 43.37 20.00
C THR A 455 18.41 43.12 18.76
N ILE A 456 17.99 42.17 17.92
CA ILE A 456 18.57 41.99 16.58
C ILE A 456 18.01 43.08 15.66
N GLY A 457 18.89 44.02 15.28
CA GLY A 457 18.57 45.01 14.25
C GLY A 457 18.44 44.37 12.87
N VAL A 458 17.47 44.83 12.09
CA VAL A 458 17.21 44.33 10.74
C VAL A 458 18.34 44.77 9.80
N GLY A 459 19.21 43.84 9.42
CA GLY A 459 20.29 44.05 8.46
C GLY A 459 20.20 43.05 7.31
N GLY A 460 19.83 43.52 6.12
CA GLY A 460 19.70 42.66 4.94
C GLY A 460 21.05 42.09 4.50
N GLY A 461 21.15 40.77 4.45
CA GLY A 461 22.36 40.05 4.03
C GLY A 461 22.03 38.60 3.66
N ASN A 462 22.29 38.28 2.39
CA ASN A 462 22.16 36.96 1.72
C ASN A 462 22.30 35.73 2.66
N PRO A 463 21.37 34.74 2.64
CA PRO A 463 21.46 33.60 3.55
C PRO A 463 22.68 32.73 3.23
N ALA A 464 23.66 32.76 4.13
CA ALA A 464 24.84 31.91 4.05
C ALA A 464 24.48 30.44 4.32
N THR A 465 25.05 29.56 3.52
CA THR A 465 24.90 28.10 3.59
C THR A 465 25.42 27.54 4.93
N ASN A 466 24.51 27.21 5.84
CA ASN A 466 24.85 26.51 7.08
C ASN A 466 24.62 25.01 6.90
N VAL A 467 25.55 24.36 6.19
CA VAL A 467 25.58 22.89 6.04
C VAL A 467 26.04 22.29 7.37
N LEU A 468 25.08 21.87 8.20
CA LEU A 468 25.37 20.96 9.30
C LEU A 468 25.73 19.61 8.70
N ALA A 469 27.04 19.28 8.72
CA ALA A 469 27.51 17.94 8.40
C ALA A 469 26.75 16.93 9.26
N SER A 470 26.05 15.98 8.63
CA SER A 470 25.40 14.89 9.35
C SER A 470 26.50 14.02 9.98
N PRO A 471 26.35 13.61 11.26
CA PRO A 471 27.23 12.57 11.79
C PRO A 471 27.08 11.29 10.96
N GLU A 472 28.20 10.57 10.85
CA GLU A 472 28.32 9.24 10.28
C GLU A 472 27.31 8.26 10.91
N ILE A 473 26.99 7.16 10.20
CA ILE A 473 25.99 6.17 10.63
C ILE A 473 26.70 4.93 11.22
N PRO A 474 26.99 4.88 12.53
CA PRO A 474 27.58 3.70 13.15
C PRO A 474 26.54 2.58 13.33
N GLY A 475 27.03 1.33 13.31
CA GLY A 475 26.33 0.19 13.89
C GLY A 475 25.40 -0.61 12.98
N LEU A 476 25.42 -0.40 11.66
CA LEU A 476 24.78 -1.30 10.70
C LEU A 476 25.53 -2.65 10.66
N ARG A 477 24.81 -3.77 10.69
CA ARG A 477 25.35 -5.12 10.57
C ARG A 477 24.29 -6.12 10.11
N ALA A 478 24.71 -7.33 9.74
CA ALA A 478 23.81 -8.46 9.46
C ALA A 478 23.86 -9.49 10.61
N GLU A 479 22.70 -10.07 10.94
CA GLU A 479 22.49 -11.15 11.90
C GLU A 479 21.46 -12.17 11.33
N ASN A 480 21.23 -13.27 12.05
CA ASN A 480 20.21 -14.30 11.76
C ASN A 480 20.13 -14.77 10.28
N ILE A 481 21.30 -14.91 9.65
CA ILE A 481 21.42 -15.28 8.24
C ILE A 481 20.93 -16.73 8.04
N THR A 482 20.08 -16.92 7.03
CA THR A 482 19.59 -18.23 6.57
C THR A 482 19.89 -18.41 5.07
N PRO A 483 19.53 -19.53 4.42
CA PRO A 483 19.68 -19.65 2.97
C PRO A 483 18.80 -18.68 2.18
N ALA A 484 17.70 -18.20 2.77
CA ALA A 484 16.73 -17.35 2.08
C ALA A 484 16.43 -16.02 2.80
N SER A 485 17.16 -15.68 3.87
CA SER A 485 16.92 -14.45 4.64
C SER A 485 18.17 -13.88 5.33
N ILE A 486 18.15 -12.57 5.59
CA ILE A 486 19.13 -11.85 6.41
C ILE A 486 18.38 -10.84 7.29
N ASP A 487 18.71 -10.77 8.58
CA ASP A 487 18.23 -9.71 9.48
C ASP A 487 19.30 -8.60 9.53
N TRP A 488 19.00 -7.42 9.02
CA TRP A 488 19.89 -6.25 9.07
C TRP A 488 19.55 -5.40 10.29
N ILE A 489 20.54 -5.12 11.15
CA ILE A 489 20.36 -4.42 12.43
C ILE A 489 21.19 -3.15 12.46
N LEU A 490 20.61 -2.06 12.98
CA LEU A 490 21.26 -0.77 13.15
C LEU A 490 21.26 -0.34 14.63
N THR A 491 22.44 -0.26 15.24
CA THR A 491 22.60 0.20 16.63
C THR A 491 22.84 1.71 16.71
N MET A 492 21.76 2.48 16.93
CA MET A 492 21.83 3.94 17.14
C MET A 492 21.21 4.43 18.45
N LEU A 493 21.70 5.59 18.91
CA LEU A 493 21.28 6.27 20.14
C LEU A 493 20.28 7.43 19.93
N PHE A 494 19.93 7.79 18.68
CA PHE A 494 19.09 8.96 18.37
C PHE A 494 17.91 8.63 17.44
N THR A 495 16.88 9.48 17.49
CA THR A 495 15.51 9.27 16.98
C THR A 495 15.22 9.99 15.65
N ARG A 496 16.14 9.92 14.67
CA ARG A 496 15.92 10.50 13.33
C ARG A 496 15.37 9.47 12.35
N GLU A 497 14.72 9.95 11.29
CA GLU A 497 14.24 9.09 10.21
C GLU A 497 15.42 8.39 9.53
N LEU A 498 15.19 7.15 9.14
CA LEU A 498 16.17 6.26 8.55
C LEU A 498 15.63 5.75 7.22
N TYR A 499 16.56 5.54 6.30
CA TYR A 499 16.34 5.04 4.97
C TYR A 499 17.44 4.01 4.68
N THR A 500 17.09 2.83 4.21
CA THR A 500 18.05 1.79 3.86
C THR A 500 17.94 1.45 2.39
N ALA A 501 19.10 1.30 1.73
CA ALA A 501 19.23 0.93 0.34
C ALA A 501 19.93 -0.42 0.27
N PHE A 502 19.16 -1.44 -0.10
CA PHE A 502 19.64 -2.80 -0.32
C PHE A 502 20.19 -2.94 -1.74
N ILE A 503 21.34 -3.60 -1.90
CA ILE A 503 22.05 -3.77 -3.18
C ILE A 503 22.42 -5.25 -3.35
N ASN A 504 22.07 -5.85 -4.49
CA ASN A 504 22.51 -7.21 -4.85
C ASN A 504 23.84 -7.23 -5.63
N GLU A 505 24.36 -8.41 -5.97
CA GLU A 505 25.62 -8.58 -6.75
C GLU A 505 25.63 -7.93 -8.15
N ARG A 506 24.53 -7.32 -8.60
CA ARG A 506 24.38 -6.65 -9.90
C ARG A 506 24.15 -5.14 -9.76
N ASP A 507 24.46 -4.57 -8.60
CA ASP A 507 24.14 -3.18 -8.23
C ASP A 507 22.64 -2.82 -8.33
N GLN A 508 21.75 -3.81 -8.35
CA GLN A 508 20.30 -3.57 -8.43
C GLN A 508 19.72 -3.34 -7.03
N ILE A 509 18.97 -2.24 -6.90
CA ILE A 509 18.19 -1.93 -5.69
C ILE A 509 16.97 -2.85 -5.68
N LEU A 510 16.97 -3.88 -4.81
CA LEU A 510 15.83 -4.80 -4.69
C LEU A 510 14.79 -4.34 -3.65
N ALA A 511 15.15 -3.45 -2.71
CA ALA A 511 14.25 -2.93 -1.68
C ALA A 511 14.75 -1.58 -1.13
N GLN A 512 13.80 -0.72 -0.74
CA GLN A 512 14.04 0.66 -0.28
C GLN A 512 12.96 1.08 0.75
N ILE A 513 13.08 0.58 1.99
CA ILE A 513 12.02 0.45 3.02
C ILE A 513 12.66 0.40 4.43
N GLU A 514 12.26 1.10 5.52
CA GLU A 514 11.26 2.16 5.79
C GLU A 514 11.65 2.91 7.12
N ARG A 515 10.91 3.97 7.55
CA ARG A 515 11.26 4.78 8.75
C ARG A 515 11.18 4.02 10.08
N GLY A 516 12.03 4.39 11.03
CA GLY A 516 11.89 4.06 12.46
C GLY A 516 12.29 2.65 12.89
N LEU A 517 12.45 1.71 11.96
CA LEU A 517 12.90 0.35 12.25
C LEU A 517 14.39 0.29 12.57
N ARG A 518 14.75 -0.37 13.69
CA ARG A 518 16.15 -0.66 14.10
C ARG A 518 16.64 -2.03 13.64
N MET A 519 15.73 -2.87 13.15
CA MET A 519 15.98 -4.21 12.62
C MET A 519 15.07 -4.41 11.41
N TRP A 520 15.58 -5.04 10.35
CA TRP A 520 14.83 -5.32 9.13
C TRP A 520 15.15 -6.72 8.63
N LYS A 521 14.11 -7.54 8.45
CA LYS A 521 14.21 -8.94 8.03
C LYS A 521 13.89 -9.06 6.54
N GLN A 522 14.90 -9.30 5.73
CA GLN A 522 14.75 -9.58 4.30
C GLN A 522 14.54 -11.08 4.09
N GLY A 523 13.48 -11.48 3.39
CA GLY A 523 13.22 -12.88 2.97
C GLY A 523 13.41 -13.10 1.46
N ASN A 524 13.04 -14.27 0.95
CA ASN A 524 13.06 -14.63 -0.48
C ASN A 524 14.40 -14.37 -1.20
N LEU A 525 15.52 -14.50 -0.47
CA LEU A 525 16.85 -14.38 -1.03
C LEU A 525 17.31 -15.68 -1.69
N ASN A 526 18.23 -15.56 -2.65
CA ASN A 526 18.92 -16.71 -3.22
C ASN A 526 19.92 -17.26 -2.21
N PRO A 527 20.04 -18.59 -2.05
CA PRO A 527 21.11 -19.21 -1.26
C PRO A 527 22.50 -18.88 -1.80
N ASN A 528 23.50 -18.93 -0.91
CA ASN A 528 24.92 -18.75 -1.23
C ASN A 528 25.26 -17.48 -2.05
N THR A 529 24.49 -16.41 -1.87
CA THR A 529 24.58 -15.17 -2.65
C THR A 529 25.02 -14.00 -1.75
N VAL A 530 25.89 -13.13 -2.26
CA VAL A 530 26.34 -11.93 -1.54
C VAL A 530 25.28 -10.82 -1.67
N TYR A 531 24.95 -10.21 -0.55
CA TYR A 531 24.04 -9.08 -0.45
C TYR A 531 24.71 -7.95 0.31
N GLN A 532 24.46 -6.72 -0.12
CA GLN A 532 25.09 -5.54 0.46
C GLN A 532 24.03 -4.52 0.87
N MET A 533 24.34 -3.74 1.91
CA MET A 533 23.43 -2.76 2.48
C MET A 533 24.17 -1.45 2.79
N LYS A 534 23.52 -0.33 2.47
CA LYS A 534 23.86 1.00 3.00
C LYS A 534 22.65 1.63 3.67
N ALA A 535 22.86 2.34 4.77
CA ALA A 535 21.85 3.17 5.42
C ALA A 535 22.10 4.66 5.13
N ARG A 536 21.07 5.48 5.21
CA ARG A 536 21.09 6.96 5.25
C ARG A 536 20.11 7.42 6.33
N SER A 537 20.34 8.58 6.92
CA SER A 537 19.32 9.27 7.71
C SER A 537 18.66 10.35 6.85
N VAL A 538 17.39 10.63 7.10
CA VAL A 538 16.61 11.65 6.39
C VAL A 538 16.02 12.62 7.40
N ASN A 539 15.81 13.87 6.98
CA ASN A 539 15.00 14.85 7.69
C ASN A 539 14.34 15.80 6.69
N GLN A 540 13.58 16.78 7.17
CA GLN A 540 12.89 17.80 6.36
C GLN A 540 13.81 18.68 5.48
N ARG A 541 15.14 18.60 5.64
CA ARG A 541 16.13 19.35 4.83
C ARG A 541 16.92 18.46 3.86
N GLY A 542 16.64 17.15 3.80
CA GLY A 542 17.30 16.21 2.89
C GLY A 542 17.89 14.97 3.55
N MET A 543 18.70 14.25 2.79
CA MET A 543 19.35 12.98 3.19
C MET A 543 20.79 13.20 3.67
N SER A 544 21.27 12.34 4.57
CA SER A 544 22.67 12.25 4.93
C SER A 544 23.51 11.55 3.86
N ASP A 545 24.83 11.65 4.00
CA ASP A 545 25.76 10.70 3.39
C ASP A 545 25.42 9.25 3.81
N PRO A 546 25.70 8.26 2.95
CA PRO A 546 25.48 6.86 3.26
C PRO A 546 26.46 6.33 4.32
N SER A 547 25.99 5.32 5.06
CA SER A 547 26.83 4.49 5.91
C SER A 547 27.90 3.75 5.12
N GLU A 548 28.87 3.21 5.85
CA GLU A 548 29.72 2.13 5.36
C GLU A 548 28.90 0.98 4.78
N LEU A 549 29.48 0.33 3.76
CA LEU A 549 28.87 -0.76 3.02
C LEU A 549 29.01 -2.06 3.82
N VAL A 550 27.91 -2.59 4.32
CA VAL A 550 27.91 -3.88 5.01
C VAL A 550 27.56 -4.96 4.01
N SER A 551 28.43 -5.97 3.89
CA SER A 551 28.20 -7.15 3.06
C SER A 551 27.91 -8.38 3.93
N ALA A 552 26.95 -9.18 3.50
CA ALA A 552 26.57 -10.45 4.12
C ALA A 552 26.29 -11.49 3.02
N VAL A 553 26.48 -12.77 3.32
CA VAL A 553 26.25 -13.86 2.36
C VAL A 553 25.17 -14.77 2.94
N THR A 554 24.13 -15.11 2.18
CA THR A 554 23.15 -16.12 2.61
C THR A 554 23.83 -17.48 2.81
N LEU A 555 23.28 -18.31 3.69
CA LEU A 555 23.80 -19.69 3.84
C LEU A 555 23.61 -20.49 2.54
N MET A 556 24.35 -21.59 2.38
CA MET A 556 24.01 -22.58 1.36
C MET A 556 22.66 -23.23 1.67
N GLU A 557 21.92 -23.61 0.63
CA GLU A 557 20.72 -24.41 0.80
C GLU A 557 21.07 -25.78 1.41
N SER A 558 20.22 -26.25 2.33
CA SER A 558 20.31 -27.60 2.88
C SER A 558 20.16 -28.63 1.75
N PRO A 559 21.09 -29.60 1.60
CA PRO A 559 20.96 -30.67 0.62
C PRO A 559 19.60 -31.39 0.71
N ALA A 560 18.82 -31.40 -0.37
CA ALA A 560 17.46 -31.93 -0.36
C ALA A 560 17.41 -33.46 -0.21
N GLY A 561 18.51 -34.17 -0.50
CA GLY A 561 18.66 -35.60 -0.27
C GLY A 561 20.01 -36.14 -0.73
N LEU A 562 20.18 -37.46 -0.59
CA LEU A 562 21.32 -38.21 -1.13
C LEU A 562 20.82 -39.33 -2.04
N GLU A 563 21.29 -39.34 -3.29
CA GLU A 563 21.17 -40.45 -4.22
C GLU A 563 22.33 -41.41 -3.99
N GLN A 564 22.02 -42.71 -3.93
CA GLN A 564 23.01 -43.77 -3.83
C GLN A 564 23.43 -44.23 -5.24
N VAL A 565 24.52 -43.66 -5.75
CA VAL A 565 24.99 -43.86 -7.13
C VAL A 565 25.55 -45.27 -7.37
N ARG A 566 26.26 -45.83 -6.38
CA ARG A 566 26.86 -47.16 -6.47
C ARG A 566 27.07 -47.79 -5.10
N ILE A 567 26.84 -49.09 -5.00
CA ILE A 567 27.28 -49.93 -3.88
C ILE A 567 28.14 -51.08 -4.41
N SER A 568 29.14 -51.46 -3.61
CA SER A 568 29.85 -52.74 -3.67
C SER A 568 29.76 -53.45 -2.31
N ASP A 569 30.44 -54.58 -2.13
CA ASP A 569 30.53 -55.25 -0.83
C ASP A 569 31.22 -54.39 0.25
N THR A 570 32.08 -53.45 -0.15
CA THR A 570 33.01 -52.72 0.72
C THR A 570 33.09 -51.21 0.44
N SER A 571 32.28 -50.69 -0.48
CA SER A 571 32.17 -49.25 -0.76
C SER A 571 30.75 -48.80 -1.11
N ALA A 572 30.44 -47.54 -0.83
CA ALA A 572 29.19 -46.91 -1.23
C ALA A 572 29.43 -45.45 -1.62
N ARG A 573 28.95 -45.07 -2.81
CA ARG A 573 29.04 -43.72 -3.38
C ARG A 573 27.69 -43.02 -3.33
N PHE A 574 27.70 -41.82 -2.77
CA PHE A 574 26.53 -40.96 -2.62
C PHE A 574 26.70 -39.64 -3.37
N LYS A 575 25.58 -39.11 -3.87
CA LYS A 575 25.47 -37.86 -4.61
C LYS A 575 24.39 -36.98 -4.01
N ILE A 576 24.59 -35.67 -3.93
CA ILE A 576 23.57 -34.73 -3.46
C ILE A 576 22.45 -34.58 -4.50
N MET A 577 21.20 -34.66 -4.03
CA MET A 577 19.99 -34.38 -4.81
C MET A 577 19.45 -32.98 -4.52
N GLY A 578 18.78 -32.37 -5.51
CA GLY A 578 18.29 -30.99 -5.46
C GLY A 578 19.20 -30.02 -6.24
N LEU A 579 18.62 -28.93 -6.75
CA LEU A 579 19.30 -27.97 -7.62
C LEU A 579 20.32 -27.13 -6.85
N ALA A 580 21.59 -27.57 -6.83
CA ALA A 580 22.71 -26.72 -6.42
C ALA A 580 22.93 -25.59 -7.44
N GLN A 581 22.28 -24.43 -7.22
CA GLN A 581 22.56 -23.24 -8.02
C GLN A 581 23.96 -22.69 -7.67
N PHE A 582 24.86 -22.81 -8.65
CA PHE A 582 26.18 -22.18 -8.76
C PHE A 582 27.30 -22.61 -7.78
N MET A 583 28.05 -23.63 -8.22
CA MET A 583 29.52 -23.51 -8.19
C MET A 583 29.97 -22.68 -9.41
N GLY A 584 30.60 -21.54 -9.15
CA GLY A 584 31.46 -20.90 -10.15
C GLY A 584 32.82 -21.60 -10.23
N VAL A 585 33.21 -22.00 -11.45
CA VAL A 585 34.56 -22.40 -11.87
C VAL A 585 35.12 -23.75 -11.35
N GLY A 586 35.22 -24.71 -12.27
CA GLY A 586 36.49 -25.41 -12.59
C GLY A 586 37.05 -26.48 -11.64
N ASP A 587 36.94 -27.73 -12.08
CA ASP A 587 37.79 -28.91 -11.80
C ASP A 587 38.09 -29.38 -10.37
N ALA A 588 38.31 -30.69 -10.27
CA ALA A 588 38.52 -31.41 -9.03
C ALA A 588 39.92 -31.14 -8.43
N GLN A 589 39.99 -30.29 -7.39
CA GLN A 589 41.18 -30.16 -6.53
C GLN A 589 40.84 -30.26 -5.04
N LYS A 590 41.76 -30.84 -4.27
CA LYS A 590 41.76 -30.78 -2.80
C LYS A 590 42.35 -29.44 -2.34
N PHE A 591 41.78 -28.90 -1.27
CA PHE A 591 42.03 -27.53 -0.80
C PHE A 591 43.48 -27.23 -0.38
N THR A 592 43.96 -26.04 -0.74
CA THR A 592 44.85 -25.23 0.10
C THR A 592 44.00 -24.28 0.94
N GLY A 593 44.26 -24.19 2.25
CA GLY A 593 43.28 -23.65 3.20
C GLY A 593 43.01 -22.15 3.10
N GLU A 594 41.80 -21.78 2.67
CA GLU A 594 41.05 -20.57 3.09
C GLU A 594 39.58 -20.62 2.63
N ASP A 595 39.26 -21.45 1.63
CA ASP A 595 37.89 -21.68 1.15
C ASP A 595 36.94 -22.20 2.25
N LYS A 596 35.95 -21.37 2.60
CA LYS A 596 34.89 -21.72 3.56
C LYS A 596 33.71 -22.48 2.94
N THR A 597 33.71 -22.77 1.63
CA THR A 597 32.55 -23.35 0.92
C THR A 597 32.74 -24.84 0.58
N GLY A 598 31.73 -25.68 0.83
CA GLY A 598 31.73 -27.09 0.47
C GLY A 598 30.73 -27.95 1.27
N TYR A 599 30.84 -29.26 1.12
CA TYR A 599 29.97 -30.27 1.74
C TYR A 599 30.73 -31.21 2.67
N LEU A 600 30.08 -31.70 3.73
CA LEU A 600 30.60 -32.71 4.64
C LEU A 600 29.66 -33.92 4.63
N PHE A 601 30.10 -35.02 4.06
CA PHE A 601 29.40 -36.30 4.11
C PHE A 601 29.82 -37.03 5.40
N GLN A 602 28.86 -37.51 6.17
CA GLN A 602 29.09 -38.25 7.41
C GLN A 602 28.39 -39.61 7.32
N ILE A 603 29.10 -40.69 7.62
CA ILE A 603 28.54 -42.04 7.69
C ILE A 603 28.44 -42.49 9.15
N GLU A 604 27.20 -42.69 9.59
CA GLU A 604 26.82 -43.20 10.91
C GLU A 604 26.72 -44.73 10.84
N GLY A 605 27.59 -45.41 11.60
CA GLY A 605 27.75 -46.87 11.65
C GLY A 605 29.10 -47.22 12.25
N SER A 606 29.53 -48.49 12.15
CA SER A 606 30.87 -48.92 12.57
C SER A 606 31.73 -49.29 11.35
N PRO A 607 32.92 -48.68 11.14
CA PRO A 607 33.44 -47.51 11.84
C PRO A 607 32.71 -46.20 11.45
N LEU A 608 32.71 -45.21 12.34
CA LEU A 608 32.30 -43.84 12.01
C LEU A 608 33.36 -43.18 11.14
N ALA A 609 32.93 -42.51 10.07
CA ALA A 609 33.82 -41.72 9.21
C ALA A 609 33.10 -40.48 8.66
N ASP A 610 33.89 -39.49 8.25
CA ASP A 610 33.42 -38.36 7.45
C ASP A 610 34.40 -38.07 6.31
N SER A 611 33.92 -37.36 5.29
CA SER A 611 34.70 -37.05 4.09
C SER A 611 35.76 -35.96 4.28
N GLY A 612 35.80 -35.32 5.46
CA GLY A 612 36.19 -33.92 5.57
C GLY A 612 35.27 -33.01 4.75
N TRP A 613 35.52 -31.70 4.78
CA TRP A 613 34.84 -30.78 3.87
C TRP A 613 35.39 -30.95 2.45
N VAL A 614 34.51 -31.10 1.45
CA VAL A 614 34.82 -31.34 0.03
C VAL A 614 34.02 -30.39 -0.86
N LYS A 615 34.57 -29.88 -1.98
CA LYS A 615 33.77 -29.15 -2.99
C LYS A 615 32.89 -30.07 -3.85
N SER A 616 33.14 -31.38 -3.81
CA SER A 616 32.42 -32.37 -4.61
C SER A 616 31.00 -32.58 -4.09
N ILE A 617 30.02 -32.62 -5.01
CA ILE A 617 28.65 -33.06 -4.74
C ILE A 617 28.52 -34.59 -4.63
N GLU A 618 29.63 -35.33 -4.84
CA GLU A 618 29.72 -36.78 -4.71
C GLU A 618 30.86 -37.19 -3.75
N HIS A 619 30.62 -38.23 -2.93
CA HIS A 619 31.64 -38.87 -2.11
C HIS A 619 31.47 -40.39 -2.08
N GLU A 620 32.59 -41.13 -2.01
CA GLU A 620 32.60 -42.58 -1.89
C GLU A 620 33.29 -43.00 -0.59
N PHE A 621 32.52 -43.61 0.31
CA PHE A 621 33.05 -44.27 1.49
C PHE A 621 33.58 -45.65 1.08
N THR A 622 34.77 -46.01 1.57
CA THR A 622 35.44 -47.29 1.27
C THR A 622 35.86 -47.98 2.57
N GLY A 623 36.02 -49.30 2.55
CA GLY A 623 36.28 -50.09 3.76
C GLY A 623 35.03 -50.34 4.61
N LEU A 624 33.84 -50.31 4.01
CA LEU A 624 32.58 -50.65 4.65
C LEU A 624 32.52 -52.15 4.96
N ILE A 625 31.81 -52.52 6.01
CA ILE A 625 31.60 -53.92 6.40
C ILE A 625 30.45 -54.49 5.56
N PRO A 626 30.64 -55.62 4.84
CA PRO A 626 29.57 -56.27 4.10
C PRO A 626 28.38 -56.64 5.00
N SER A 627 27.16 -56.48 4.48
CA SER A 627 25.91 -56.78 5.19
C SER A 627 25.72 -56.00 6.51
N HIS A 628 26.19 -54.76 6.56
CA HIS A 628 25.97 -53.84 7.68
C HIS A 628 25.18 -52.60 7.24
N ASP A 629 24.23 -52.17 8.07
CA ASP A 629 23.42 -50.98 7.81
C ASP A 629 24.18 -49.71 8.21
N TYR A 630 24.23 -48.74 7.29
CA TYR A 630 24.83 -47.43 7.51
C TYR A 630 23.81 -46.32 7.22
N ARG A 631 23.87 -45.20 7.95
CA ARG A 631 23.11 -43.99 7.63
C ARG A 631 24.07 -42.91 7.16
N VAL A 632 23.78 -42.29 6.02
CA VAL A 632 24.61 -41.19 5.49
C VAL A 632 23.84 -39.89 5.60
N ARG A 633 24.53 -38.85 6.07
CA ARG A 633 24.03 -37.48 6.13
C ARG A 633 25.02 -36.56 5.44
N VAL A 634 24.56 -35.41 5.00
CA VAL A 634 25.40 -34.39 4.39
C VAL A 634 25.05 -33.02 4.97
N LYS A 635 26.07 -32.18 5.17
CA LYS A 635 25.92 -30.75 5.49
C LYS A 635 26.55 -29.94 4.38
N ALA A 636 26.02 -28.75 4.11
CA ALA A 636 26.68 -27.74 3.31
C ALA A 636 27.41 -26.75 4.24
N ARG A 637 28.22 -25.85 3.68
CA ARG A 637 28.74 -24.66 4.37
C ARG A 637 29.21 -23.62 3.37
N ASN A 638 29.25 -22.36 3.77
CA ASN A 638 29.99 -21.31 3.08
C ASN A 638 30.64 -20.34 4.08
N ALA A 639 31.03 -19.15 3.61
CA ALA A 639 31.65 -18.13 4.44
C ALA A 639 30.78 -17.62 5.60
N ALA A 640 29.45 -17.79 5.53
CA ALA A 640 28.50 -17.35 6.55
C ALA A 640 28.15 -18.42 7.60
N GLY A 641 28.30 -19.72 7.30
CA GLY A 641 27.99 -20.77 8.26
C GLY A 641 27.91 -22.18 7.67
N VAL A 642 27.41 -23.12 8.50
CA VAL A 642 27.12 -24.55 8.21
C VAL A 642 25.61 -24.76 8.25
#